data_AF-A0AAD2ECL2-F1
#
_entry.id   AF-A0AAD2ECL2-F1
#
_cell.length_a   1.000
_cell.length_b   1.000
_cell.length_c   1.000
_cell.angle_alpha   90.00
_cell.angle_beta   90.00
_cell.angle_gamma   90.00
#
_symmetry.space_group_name_H-M   'P 1'
#
loop_
_entity.id
_entity.type
_entity.pdbx_description
1 polymer ?
#
loop_
_entity_poly.entity_id
_entity_poly.type
_entity_poly.pdbx_seq_one_letter_code
_entity_poly.pdbx_strand_id
1 'polypeptide(L)'
;MATEQWLWDGVLELTKAAQEKGTDPLMWAMQLSSNLTAAGISMPSTEVAELLVSHICWSNNVPIAWKFLEKALTIRIVPPMFVIALLSTRVIPSRSRYPVAYRLYMELLKRYAFSLPSLINGPNYQKIMESINDVLHYSQIFEIQSSDPGLLVVEFIFSIVWELLDASLDDEGLLELTSEKKSRWLTRSQDMEIDNPDSFDGKRMERQEAMHKMNTITALEIIGEFFRNKITSRILYLARRNMPTHWECFIRNLRLLAAHSSSLRNSKHISPEALLQLTADTRQVLSRKCKTNLQQQFHAITAGSPVSSAGQCHGVGRSALWLTIDLYLEDAMDGQQVAATSAAETLTGLVKALQALNQTTWEDAFLGLWIAALRLVQRERNSSEGPVPRLDTCLCMLLSITTLAVVNIIEEEEISLISETERSSISQRKDVQSMGKHRRDLVSSLQQLDDFEGLLIPPPPVSSLANKAAAKAMMFLSGLTVSGGQLDGMSLNDMPVNCSGNLRDLIVEACIARNVLDTSAYLWPGYLKGRSNQVPRSISGQMPGWSSLMKGSPLTPPMVSALVSTPASSLVEIEKMYEIALTGLDDEKISAATIFCGASLTRGWNIQEHTVCLITRLLSPAVVEVRINGVFCSVWSLFSSKTCFPIYHGEKAS
;
A
#
# COMPACT_ATOMS: atom_id res chain seq x y z
N MET A 1 -28.79 7.11 35.78
CA MET A 1 -28.67 5.95 36.71
C MET A 1 -29.98 5.15 36.84
N ALA A 2 -31.05 5.61 37.50
CA ALA A 2 -32.28 4.79 37.63
C ALA A 2 -33.00 4.47 36.29
N THR A 3 -32.88 5.33 35.29
CA THR A 3 -33.48 5.16 33.96
C THR A 3 -32.69 4.27 33.01
N GLU A 4 -31.36 4.17 33.17
CA GLU A 4 -30.51 3.29 32.34
C GLU A 4 -30.58 1.84 32.81
N GLN A 5 -30.67 1.60 34.12
CA GLN A 5 -30.78 0.25 34.68
C GLN A 5 -32.08 -0.44 34.22
N TRP A 6 -33.20 0.30 34.23
CA TRP A 6 -34.50 -0.22 33.77
C TRP A 6 -34.51 -0.65 32.31
N LEU A 7 -33.72 0.03 31.47
CA LEU A 7 -33.59 -0.31 30.06
C LEU A 7 -32.86 -1.64 29.87
N TRP A 8 -31.74 -1.84 30.58
CA TRP A 8 -30.96 -3.08 30.49
C TRP A 8 -31.69 -4.28 31.12
N ASP A 9 -32.39 -4.06 32.22
CA ASP A 9 -33.29 -5.06 32.81
C ASP A 9 -34.41 -5.42 31.82
N GLY A 10 -34.97 -4.44 31.12
CA GLY A 10 -35.95 -4.66 30.05
C GLY A 10 -35.41 -5.49 28.88
N VAL A 11 -34.17 -5.23 28.45
CA VAL A 11 -33.48 -6.00 27.40
C VAL A 11 -33.26 -7.45 27.85
N LEU A 12 -32.87 -7.67 29.10
CA LEU A 12 -32.66 -9.01 29.64
C LEU A 12 -33.98 -9.79 29.77
N GLU A 13 -35.06 -9.15 30.22
CA GLU A 13 -36.38 -9.78 30.32
C GLU A 13 -36.97 -10.12 28.95
N LEU A 14 -36.80 -9.23 27.95
CA LEU A 14 -37.14 -9.54 26.55
C LEU A 14 -36.35 -10.75 26.04
N THR A 15 -35.07 -10.85 26.41
CA THR A 15 -34.17 -11.94 26.03
C THR A 15 -34.64 -13.26 26.63
N LYS A 16 -34.97 -13.30 27.93
CA LYS A 16 -35.54 -14.48 28.60
C LYS A 16 -36.89 -14.89 27.99
N ALA A 17 -37.80 -13.93 27.81
CA ALA A 17 -39.14 -14.19 27.29
C ALA A 17 -39.12 -14.73 25.84
N ALA A 18 -38.23 -14.21 24.99
CA ALA A 18 -38.08 -14.69 23.61
C ALA A 18 -37.56 -16.14 23.58
N GLN A 19 -36.65 -16.48 24.48
CA GLN A 19 -36.12 -17.83 24.64
C GLN A 19 -37.18 -18.81 25.14
N GLU A 20 -37.94 -18.48 26.19
CA GLU A 20 -39.02 -19.32 26.72
C GLU A 20 -40.08 -19.63 25.67
N LYS A 21 -40.38 -18.64 24.80
CA LYS A 21 -41.32 -18.79 23.68
C LYS A 21 -40.75 -19.58 22.51
N GLY A 22 -39.46 -19.91 22.51
CA GLY A 22 -38.79 -20.56 21.37
C GLY A 22 -38.81 -19.70 20.10
N THR A 23 -38.73 -18.38 20.25
CA THR A 23 -38.78 -17.43 19.13
C THR A 23 -37.64 -17.70 18.15
N ASP A 24 -37.90 -17.56 16.84
CA ASP A 24 -36.84 -17.65 15.84
C ASP A 24 -35.70 -16.65 16.17
N PRO A 25 -34.43 -17.10 16.23
CA PRO A 25 -33.31 -16.25 16.64
C PRO A 25 -33.11 -14.98 15.80
N LEU A 26 -33.47 -15.00 14.50
CA LEU A 26 -33.37 -13.81 13.66
C LEU A 26 -34.48 -12.82 13.97
N MET A 27 -35.71 -13.30 14.15
CA MET A 27 -36.84 -12.48 14.59
C MET A 27 -36.58 -11.85 15.96
N TRP A 28 -36.02 -12.63 16.88
CA TRP A 28 -35.59 -12.14 18.19
C TRP A 28 -34.54 -11.03 18.07
N ALA A 29 -33.51 -11.22 17.24
CA ALA A 29 -32.50 -10.19 17.01
C ALA A 29 -33.11 -8.92 16.39
N MET A 30 -34.03 -9.04 15.42
CA MET A 30 -34.72 -7.89 14.84
C MET A 30 -35.59 -7.14 15.85
N GLN A 31 -36.32 -7.84 16.72
CA GLN A 31 -37.10 -7.22 17.80
C GLN A 31 -36.20 -6.48 18.78
N LEU A 32 -35.08 -7.08 19.18
CA LEU A 32 -34.11 -6.42 20.05
C LEU A 32 -33.55 -5.16 19.38
N SER A 33 -33.15 -5.24 18.11
CA SER A 33 -32.66 -4.09 17.34
C SER A 33 -33.68 -2.95 17.27
N SER A 34 -34.94 -3.27 16.99
CA SER A 34 -36.03 -2.29 16.97
C SER A 34 -36.20 -1.58 18.30
N ASN A 35 -36.16 -2.32 19.41
CA ASN A 35 -36.33 -1.76 20.75
C ASN A 35 -35.14 -0.88 21.16
N LEU A 36 -33.91 -1.31 20.84
CA LEU A 36 -32.70 -0.52 21.09
C LEU A 36 -32.70 0.78 20.27
N THR A 37 -33.14 0.71 19.01
CA THR A 37 -33.27 1.88 18.13
C THR A 37 -34.33 2.85 18.65
N ALA A 38 -35.49 2.33 19.08
CA ALA A 38 -36.54 3.15 19.70
C ALA A 38 -36.08 3.82 21.00
N ALA A 39 -35.15 3.20 21.73
CA ALA A 39 -34.54 3.76 22.91
C ALA A 39 -33.33 4.68 22.63
N GLY A 40 -32.99 4.92 21.35
CA GLY A 40 -31.91 5.83 20.96
C GLY A 40 -30.50 5.27 21.13
N ILE A 41 -30.34 3.95 21.26
CA ILE A 41 -29.03 3.31 21.46
C ILE A 41 -28.32 3.16 20.11
N SER A 42 -27.09 3.66 20.02
CA SER A 42 -26.26 3.50 18.82
C SER A 42 -25.76 2.07 18.69
N MET A 43 -25.90 1.51 17.49
CA MET A 43 -25.47 0.14 17.18
C MET A 43 -24.23 0.18 16.26
N PRO A 44 -23.21 -0.68 16.47
CA PRO A 44 -23.13 -1.74 17.48
C PRO A 44 -22.82 -1.18 18.89
N SER A 45 -23.40 -1.81 19.93
CA SER A 45 -23.24 -1.42 21.35
C SER A 45 -22.41 -2.44 22.14
N THR A 46 -21.45 -1.93 22.92
CA THR A 46 -20.60 -2.72 23.82
C THR A 46 -21.39 -3.18 25.05
N GLU A 47 -22.28 -2.35 25.59
CA GLU A 47 -23.12 -2.66 26.74
C GLU A 47 -24.08 -3.85 26.46
N VAL A 48 -24.68 -3.87 25.26
CA VAL A 48 -25.51 -5.00 24.81
C VAL A 48 -24.65 -6.27 24.72
N ALA A 49 -23.41 -6.17 24.23
CA ALA A 49 -22.52 -7.32 24.12
C ALA A 49 -22.18 -7.93 25.48
N GLU A 50 -21.86 -7.11 26.49
CA GLU A 50 -21.62 -7.56 27.85
C GLU A 50 -22.85 -8.26 28.46
N LEU A 51 -24.03 -7.67 28.28
CA LEU A 51 -25.29 -8.25 28.77
C LEU A 51 -25.59 -9.59 28.09
N LEU A 52 -25.43 -9.69 26.77
CA LEU A 52 -25.68 -10.94 26.04
C LEU A 52 -24.67 -12.03 26.40
N VAL A 53 -23.37 -11.72 26.44
CA VAL A 53 -22.35 -12.72 26.77
C VAL A 53 -22.49 -13.17 28.23
N SER A 54 -22.81 -12.26 29.15
CA SER A 54 -23.06 -12.62 30.55
C SER A 54 -24.32 -13.44 30.75
N HIS A 55 -25.35 -13.20 29.95
CA HIS A 55 -26.54 -14.03 29.99
C HIS A 55 -26.26 -15.45 29.45
N ILE A 56 -25.53 -15.57 28.33
CA ILE A 56 -25.25 -16.85 27.64
C ILE A 56 -24.26 -17.72 28.42
N CYS A 57 -23.20 -17.14 29.00
CA CYS A 57 -22.17 -17.87 29.74
C CYS A 57 -22.42 -17.79 31.26
N TRP A 58 -22.74 -18.84 32.03
CA TRP A 58 -22.97 -20.27 31.74
C TRP A 58 -24.39 -20.73 32.10
N SER A 59 -25.12 -19.95 32.91
CA SER A 59 -26.48 -20.25 33.37
C SER A 59 -27.46 -20.47 32.22
N ASN A 60 -27.14 -19.98 31.02
CA ASN A 60 -27.96 -20.10 29.84
C ASN A 60 -27.20 -20.61 28.60
N ASN A 61 -26.30 -21.56 28.81
CA ASN A 61 -25.51 -22.17 27.73
C ASN A 61 -26.33 -23.16 26.87
N VAL A 62 -27.32 -22.63 26.14
CA VAL A 62 -28.25 -23.41 25.30
C VAL A 62 -28.10 -23.09 23.81
N PRO A 63 -28.37 -24.05 22.89
CA PRO A 63 -28.14 -23.85 21.46
C PRO A 63 -28.88 -22.65 20.85
N ILE A 64 -30.10 -22.36 21.32
CA ILE A 64 -30.90 -21.24 20.81
C ILE A 64 -30.27 -19.88 21.15
N ALA A 65 -29.63 -19.75 22.31
CA ALA A 65 -28.99 -18.52 22.76
C ALA A 65 -27.69 -18.23 21.96
N TRP A 66 -26.91 -19.26 21.64
CA TRP A 66 -25.76 -19.13 20.75
C TRP A 66 -26.16 -18.77 19.31
N LYS A 67 -27.23 -19.37 18.79
CA LYS A 67 -27.79 -18.99 17.48
C LYS A 67 -28.27 -17.54 17.48
N PHE A 68 -28.88 -17.09 18.58
CA PHE A 68 -29.28 -15.70 18.74
C PHE A 68 -28.08 -14.75 18.74
N LEU A 69 -27.00 -15.07 19.47
CA LEU A 69 -25.76 -14.30 19.44
C LEU A 69 -25.17 -14.22 18.03
N GLU A 70 -25.15 -15.33 17.29
CA GLU A 70 -24.72 -15.36 15.89
C GLU A 70 -25.55 -14.43 15.00
N LYS A 71 -26.89 -14.40 15.19
CA LYS A 71 -27.76 -13.48 14.45
C LYS A 71 -27.53 -12.03 14.86
N ALA A 72 -27.37 -11.74 16.15
CA ALA A 72 -27.06 -10.40 16.66
C ALA A 72 -25.74 -9.86 16.06
N LEU A 73 -24.72 -10.71 15.94
CA LEU A 73 -23.46 -10.37 15.25
C LEU A 73 -23.66 -10.13 13.74
N THR A 74 -24.49 -10.95 13.09
CA THR A 74 -24.76 -10.84 11.64
C THR A 74 -25.45 -9.53 11.27
N ILE A 75 -26.42 -9.08 12.08
CA ILE A 75 -27.13 -7.81 11.87
C ILE A 75 -26.49 -6.62 12.61
N ARG A 76 -25.26 -6.78 13.10
CA ARG A 76 -24.43 -5.73 13.74
C ARG A 76 -25.07 -5.06 14.96
N ILE A 77 -25.81 -5.82 15.76
CA ILE A 77 -26.28 -5.36 17.08
C ILE A 77 -25.09 -5.21 18.04
N VAL A 78 -24.19 -6.19 18.03
CA VAL A 78 -23.05 -6.24 18.94
C VAL A 78 -21.73 -6.19 18.15
N PRO A 79 -20.66 -5.56 18.68
CA PRO A 79 -19.38 -5.46 18.00
C PRO A 79 -18.64 -6.83 18.02
N PRO A 80 -18.34 -7.43 16.85
CA PRO A 80 -17.78 -8.79 16.80
C PRO A 80 -16.44 -8.99 17.53
N MET A 81 -15.51 -8.04 17.42
CA MET A 81 -14.20 -8.14 18.10
C MET A 81 -14.36 -8.14 19.62
N PHE A 82 -15.27 -7.32 20.14
CA PHE A 82 -15.53 -7.22 21.57
C PHE A 82 -16.26 -8.44 22.11
N VAL A 83 -17.22 -9.00 21.36
CA VAL A 83 -17.84 -10.28 21.72
C VAL A 83 -16.82 -11.41 21.78
N ILE A 84 -15.87 -11.46 20.83
CA ILE A 84 -14.78 -12.43 20.86
C ILE A 84 -13.91 -12.25 22.11
N ALA A 85 -13.54 -11.02 22.47
CA ALA A 85 -12.78 -10.72 23.68
C ALA A 85 -13.52 -11.15 24.96
N LEU A 86 -14.81 -10.84 25.08
CA LEU A 86 -15.64 -11.26 26.21
C LEU A 86 -15.77 -12.78 26.31
N LEU A 87 -15.88 -13.47 25.17
CA LEU A 87 -15.95 -14.92 25.15
C LEU A 87 -14.60 -15.57 25.45
N SER A 88 -13.47 -14.98 25.01
CA SER A 88 -12.15 -15.58 25.23
C SER A 88 -11.85 -15.70 26.73
N THR A 89 -12.12 -14.64 27.50
CA THR A 89 -11.95 -14.60 28.96
C THR A 89 -12.83 -15.57 29.74
N ARG A 90 -13.96 -16.04 29.18
CA ARG A 90 -14.95 -16.89 29.87
C ARG A 90 -14.97 -18.34 29.37
N VAL A 91 -14.77 -18.54 28.08
CA VAL A 91 -14.94 -19.82 27.39
C VAL A 91 -13.64 -20.60 27.35
N ILE A 92 -12.49 -19.96 27.09
CA ILE A 92 -11.18 -20.62 27.03
C ILE A 92 -10.80 -21.23 28.40
N PRO A 93 -10.89 -20.52 29.54
CA PRO A 93 -10.61 -21.11 30.85
C PRO A 93 -11.53 -22.27 31.23
N SER A 94 -12.76 -22.28 30.70
CA SER A 94 -13.79 -23.27 31.01
C SER A 94 -13.95 -24.34 29.92
N ARG A 95 -13.01 -24.43 28.97
CA ARG A 95 -13.10 -25.30 27.78
C ARG A 95 -13.20 -26.79 28.10
N SER A 96 -12.59 -27.24 29.20
CA SER A 96 -12.69 -28.63 29.67
C SER A 96 -14.08 -28.97 30.18
N ARG A 97 -14.74 -28.03 30.86
CA ARG A 97 -16.10 -28.19 31.37
C ARG A 97 -17.16 -28.00 30.28
N TYR A 98 -16.93 -27.08 29.34
CA TYR A 98 -17.87 -26.71 28.28
C TYR A 98 -17.22 -26.73 26.87
N PRO A 99 -16.83 -27.90 26.34
CA PRO A 99 -16.15 -28.01 25.04
C PRO A 99 -17.06 -27.65 23.86
N VAL A 100 -18.38 -27.79 23.98
CA VAL A 100 -19.32 -27.31 22.96
C VAL A 100 -19.27 -25.78 22.84
N ALA A 101 -19.20 -25.07 23.97
CA ALA A 101 -19.06 -23.61 23.97
C ALA A 101 -17.72 -23.19 23.37
N TYR A 102 -16.64 -23.91 23.68
CA TYR A 102 -15.33 -23.66 23.07
C TYR A 102 -15.33 -23.89 21.55
N ARG A 103 -16.04 -24.94 21.09
CA ARG A 103 -16.25 -25.16 19.66
C ARG A 103 -16.97 -23.99 19.00
N LEU A 104 -18.06 -23.51 19.58
CA LEU A 104 -18.83 -22.39 19.05
C LEU A 104 -18.04 -21.08 19.05
N TYR A 105 -17.25 -20.82 20.11
CA TYR A 105 -16.32 -19.71 20.16
C TYR A 105 -15.33 -19.75 18.99
N MET A 106 -14.72 -20.91 18.71
CA MET A 106 -13.79 -21.07 17.59
C MET A 106 -14.46 -20.85 16.22
N GLU A 107 -15.72 -21.27 16.04
CA GLU A 107 -16.47 -20.99 14.80
C GLU A 107 -16.75 -19.49 14.62
N LEU A 108 -17.11 -18.79 15.70
CA LEU A 108 -17.28 -17.33 15.67
C LEU A 108 -15.93 -16.63 15.39
N LEU A 109 -14.86 -17.10 16.02
CA LEU A 109 -13.52 -16.57 15.81
C LEU A 109 -13.10 -16.71 14.35
N LYS A 110 -13.25 -17.89 13.74
CA LYS A 110 -12.97 -18.09 12.30
C LYS A 110 -13.78 -17.16 11.41
N ARG A 111 -15.02 -16.86 11.77
CA ARG A 111 -15.88 -16.00 10.95
C ARG A 111 -15.50 -14.52 11.01
N TYR A 112 -15.14 -14.02 12.19
CA TYR A 112 -14.97 -12.57 12.40
C TYR A 112 -13.52 -12.11 12.51
N ALA A 113 -12.59 -12.94 13.00
CA ALA A 113 -11.18 -12.56 13.15
C ALA A 113 -10.48 -12.23 11.82
N PHE A 114 -10.95 -12.82 10.72
CA PHE A 114 -10.40 -12.58 9.38
C PHE A 114 -11.13 -11.47 8.60
N SER A 115 -12.14 -10.84 9.19
CA SER A 115 -12.96 -9.78 8.59
C SER A 115 -12.59 -8.36 9.09
N LEU A 116 -11.37 -8.19 9.63
CA LEU A 116 -10.86 -6.98 10.29
C LEU A 116 -11.09 -5.64 9.55
N PRO A 117 -10.86 -5.53 8.23
CA PRO A 117 -11.03 -4.24 7.53
C PRO A 117 -12.46 -3.68 7.62
N SER A 118 -13.47 -4.55 7.69
CA SER A 118 -14.86 -4.14 7.83
C SER A 118 -15.23 -3.69 9.25
N LEU A 119 -14.39 -4.03 10.23
CA LEU A 119 -14.60 -3.79 11.66
C LEU A 119 -13.84 -2.55 12.15
N ILE A 120 -12.67 -2.27 11.57
CA ILE A 120 -11.83 -1.10 11.91
C ILE A 120 -12.42 0.21 11.34
N ASN A 121 -13.09 0.17 10.20
CA ASN A 121 -13.74 1.34 9.59
C ASN A 121 -15.19 1.56 10.08
N GLY A 122 -15.58 0.89 11.16
CA GLY A 122 -16.96 0.90 11.68
C GLY A 122 -17.25 2.07 12.62
N PRO A 123 -18.54 2.41 12.83
CA PRO A 123 -18.93 3.36 13.87
C PRO A 123 -18.51 2.82 15.25
N ASN A 124 -18.23 3.73 16.20
CA ASN A 124 -17.81 3.42 17.57
C ASN A 124 -16.48 2.65 17.70
N TYR A 125 -15.64 2.60 16.66
CA TYR A 125 -14.37 1.84 16.67
C TYR A 125 -13.49 2.15 17.89
N GLN A 126 -13.26 3.43 18.21
CA GLN A 126 -12.44 3.81 19.36
C GLN A 126 -13.01 3.26 20.68
N LYS A 127 -14.32 3.46 20.93
CA LYS A 127 -15.01 2.95 22.12
C LYS A 127 -14.93 1.42 22.20
N ILE A 128 -15.06 0.73 21.07
CA ILE A 128 -14.94 -0.73 21.00
C ILE A 128 -13.53 -1.19 21.39
N MET A 129 -12.49 -0.52 20.89
CA MET A 129 -11.11 -0.89 21.21
C MET A 129 -10.77 -0.60 22.67
N GLU A 130 -11.24 0.51 23.22
CA GLU A 130 -11.14 0.83 24.66
C GLU A 130 -11.80 -0.26 25.52
N SER A 131 -13.04 -0.67 25.20
CA SER A 131 -13.70 -1.77 25.92
C SER A 131 -12.95 -3.10 25.79
N ILE A 132 -12.35 -3.42 24.63
CA ILE A 132 -11.52 -4.62 24.47
C ILE A 132 -10.30 -4.57 25.40
N ASN A 133 -9.62 -3.42 25.47
CA ASN A 133 -8.49 -3.21 26.37
C ASN A 133 -8.90 -3.37 27.84
N ASP A 134 -10.07 -2.86 28.22
CA ASP A 134 -10.60 -2.97 29.58
C ASP A 134 -10.89 -4.43 29.97
N VAL A 135 -11.47 -5.22 29.05
CA VAL A 135 -11.82 -6.63 29.30
C VAL A 135 -10.60 -7.54 29.35
N LEU A 136 -9.61 -7.31 28.47
CA LEU A 136 -8.44 -8.18 28.35
C LEU A 136 -7.23 -7.68 29.15
N HIS A 137 -7.35 -6.51 29.80
CA HIS A 137 -6.32 -5.93 30.68
C HIS A 137 -4.93 -5.85 30.04
N TYR A 138 -4.82 -5.50 28.75
CA TYR A 138 -3.55 -5.53 28.00
C TYR A 138 -2.44 -4.67 28.60
N SER A 139 -2.80 -3.52 29.17
CA SER A 139 -1.85 -2.66 29.90
C SER A 139 -1.11 -3.39 31.02
N GLN A 140 -1.72 -4.42 31.62
CA GLN A 140 -1.10 -5.26 32.64
C GLN A 140 -0.28 -6.42 32.05
N ILE A 141 -0.64 -6.90 30.84
CA ILE A 141 -0.04 -8.08 30.20
C ILE A 141 1.17 -7.72 29.32
N PHE A 142 1.06 -6.61 28.58
CA PHE A 142 2.09 -6.13 27.67
C PHE A 142 2.88 -4.93 28.22
N GLU A 143 2.46 -4.35 29.34
CA GLU A 143 3.09 -3.17 29.99
C GLU A 143 3.15 -1.92 29.09
N ILE A 144 2.30 -1.86 28.05
CA ILE A 144 2.23 -0.73 27.12
C ILE A 144 1.14 0.25 27.59
N GLN A 145 1.52 1.53 27.73
CA GLN A 145 0.63 2.59 28.26
C GLN A 145 -0.21 3.31 27.20
N SER A 146 0.03 3.08 25.91
CA SER A 146 -0.67 3.81 24.84
C SER A 146 -2.00 3.15 24.46
N SER A 147 -3.09 3.90 24.53
CA SER A 147 -4.45 3.48 24.15
C SER A 147 -4.77 3.74 22.66
N ASP A 148 -3.77 3.72 21.77
CA ASP A 148 -4.01 3.92 20.33
C ASP A 148 -4.79 2.72 19.79
N PRO A 149 -5.98 2.92 19.19
CA PRO A 149 -6.77 1.85 18.59
C PRO A 149 -5.98 0.96 17.62
N GLY A 150 -5.00 1.51 16.88
CA GLY A 150 -4.16 0.72 15.98
C GLY A 150 -3.27 -0.29 16.72
N LEU A 151 -2.73 0.11 17.88
CA LEU A 151 -1.93 -0.77 18.73
C LEU A 151 -2.79 -1.85 19.39
N LEU A 152 -3.98 -1.46 19.88
CA LEU A 152 -4.93 -2.38 20.51
C LEU A 152 -5.36 -3.53 19.57
N VAL A 153 -5.38 -3.29 18.24
CA VAL A 153 -5.62 -4.37 17.25
C VAL A 153 -4.47 -5.38 17.23
N VAL A 154 -3.22 -4.91 17.31
CA VAL A 154 -2.04 -5.77 17.34
C VAL A 154 -2.04 -6.63 18.60
N GLU A 155 -2.29 -5.99 19.75
CA GLU A 155 -2.43 -6.67 21.04
C GLU A 155 -3.56 -7.70 21.01
N PHE A 156 -4.71 -7.35 20.44
CA PHE A 156 -5.84 -8.28 20.34
C PHE A 156 -5.55 -9.52 19.52
N ILE A 157 -5.07 -9.37 18.29
CA ILE A 157 -4.79 -10.52 17.45
C ILE A 157 -3.69 -11.39 18.07
N PHE A 158 -2.66 -10.77 18.64
CA PHE A 158 -1.58 -11.53 19.27
C PHE A 158 -2.06 -12.27 20.53
N SER A 159 -2.88 -11.63 21.37
CA SER A 159 -3.45 -12.23 22.58
C SER A 159 -4.30 -13.44 22.27
N ILE A 160 -5.22 -13.33 21.31
CA ILE A 160 -6.08 -14.47 20.93
C ILE A 160 -5.25 -15.65 20.43
N VAL A 161 -4.23 -15.40 19.60
CA VAL A 161 -3.35 -16.47 19.10
C VAL A 161 -2.55 -17.11 20.22
N TRP A 162 -2.11 -16.32 21.21
CA TRP A 162 -1.38 -16.83 22.37
C TRP A 162 -2.30 -17.59 23.34
N GLU A 163 -3.50 -17.09 23.62
CA GLU A 163 -4.50 -17.78 24.43
C GLU A 163 -4.83 -19.17 23.85
N LEU A 164 -5.00 -19.27 22.53
CA LEU A 164 -5.22 -20.56 21.85
C LEU A 164 -3.99 -21.49 21.97
N LEU A 165 -2.78 -20.95 21.88
CA LEU A 165 -1.55 -21.72 22.03
C LEU A 165 -1.42 -22.28 23.44
N ASP A 166 -1.57 -21.43 24.46
CA ASP A 166 -1.46 -21.83 25.86
C ASP A 166 -2.58 -22.81 26.25
N ALA A 167 -3.80 -22.59 25.75
CA ALA A 167 -4.91 -23.52 25.93
C ALA A 167 -4.62 -24.89 25.31
N SER A 168 -4.06 -24.93 24.09
CA SER A 168 -3.68 -26.19 23.42
C SER A 168 -2.53 -26.90 24.13
N LEU A 169 -1.56 -26.16 24.69
CA LEU A 169 -0.50 -26.72 25.52
C LEU A 169 -1.04 -27.35 26.81
N ASP A 170 -1.98 -26.69 27.49
CA ASP A 170 -2.62 -27.22 28.69
C ASP A 170 -3.51 -28.43 28.40
N ASP A 171 -4.23 -28.43 27.27
CA ASP A 171 -5.04 -29.57 26.82
C ASP A 171 -4.20 -30.85 26.60
N GLU A 172 -2.95 -30.70 26.15
CA GLU A 172 -2.01 -31.81 25.95
C GLU A 172 -1.06 -32.03 27.13
N GLY A 173 -1.24 -31.33 28.26
CA GLY A 173 -0.39 -31.46 29.45
C GLY A 173 1.04 -30.96 29.26
N LEU A 174 1.30 -30.18 28.22
CA LEU A 174 2.62 -29.63 27.88
C LEU A 174 2.90 -28.29 28.56
N LEU A 175 1.88 -27.62 29.12
CA LEU A 175 2.04 -26.29 29.73
C LEU A 175 3.04 -26.29 30.90
N GLU A 176 3.14 -27.40 31.65
CA GLU A 176 4.10 -27.55 32.76
C GLU A 176 5.57 -27.57 32.31
N LEU A 177 5.81 -27.90 31.04
CA LEU A 177 7.15 -27.91 30.42
C LEU A 177 7.59 -26.52 29.95
N THR A 178 6.71 -25.52 30.03
CA THR A 178 7.06 -24.12 29.72
C THR A 178 7.88 -23.50 30.84
N SER A 179 8.74 -22.53 30.51
CA SER A 179 9.60 -21.85 31.49
C SER A 179 8.83 -21.14 32.61
N GLU A 180 7.59 -20.70 32.33
CA GLU A 180 6.75 -19.98 33.29
C GLU A 180 5.90 -20.94 34.14
N LYS A 181 5.81 -22.22 33.75
CA LYS A 181 5.05 -23.31 34.41
C LYS A 181 3.55 -23.03 34.63
N LYS A 182 3.07 -21.87 34.19
CA LYS A 182 1.69 -21.38 34.25
C LYS A 182 1.46 -20.50 33.03
N SER A 183 0.23 -20.51 32.52
CA SER A 183 -0.16 -19.55 31.49
C SER A 183 -0.26 -18.15 32.08
N ARG A 184 0.06 -17.14 31.27
CA ARG A 184 -0.21 -15.74 31.58
C ARG A 184 -1.71 -15.41 31.52
N TRP A 185 -2.47 -16.27 30.85
CA TRP A 185 -3.90 -16.17 30.69
C TRP A 185 -4.62 -17.05 31.73
N LEU A 186 -5.88 -16.72 32.01
CA LEU A 186 -6.75 -17.61 32.77
C LEU A 186 -7.03 -18.86 31.92
N THR A 187 -6.21 -19.92 32.05
CA THR A 187 -6.42 -21.20 31.36
C THR A 187 -7.25 -22.19 32.16
N ARG A 188 -7.45 -21.97 33.46
CA ARG A 188 -8.33 -22.79 34.30
C ARG A 188 -9.28 -21.91 35.11
N SER A 189 -10.54 -22.31 35.16
CA SER A 189 -11.57 -21.73 36.02
C SER A 189 -11.18 -21.88 37.51
N GLN A 190 -11.37 -20.83 38.31
CA GLN A 190 -11.22 -20.87 39.78
C GLN A 190 -12.41 -21.56 40.50
N ASP A 191 -13.49 -21.87 39.78
CA ASP A 191 -14.58 -22.67 40.35
C ASP A 191 -14.08 -24.11 40.54
N MET A 192 -14.09 -24.55 41.81
CA MET A 192 -13.86 -25.94 42.20
C MET A 192 -14.64 -26.87 41.26
N GLU A 193 -13.99 -27.91 40.74
CA GLU A 193 -14.66 -29.01 40.05
C GLU A 193 -15.64 -29.65 41.04
N ILE A 194 -16.87 -29.14 41.08
CA ILE A 194 -17.97 -29.83 41.75
C ILE A 194 -18.30 -30.98 40.81
N ASP A 195 -17.85 -32.17 41.18
CA ASP A 195 -18.30 -33.43 40.60
C ASP A 195 -19.83 -33.41 40.57
N ASN A 196 -20.39 -33.24 39.37
CA ASN A 196 -21.82 -33.40 39.20
C ASN A 196 -22.10 -34.90 39.37
N PRO A 197 -22.90 -35.34 40.36
CA PRO A 197 -23.01 -36.75 40.74
C PRO A 197 -23.71 -37.65 39.69
N ASP A 198 -24.02 -37.12 38.51
CA ASP A 198 -24.65 -37.84 37.39
C ASP A 198 -23.65 -38.51 36.43
N SER A 199 -22.37 -38.65 36.80
CA SER A 199 -21.30 -39.16 35.91
C SER A 199 -21.23 -40.69 35.77
N PHE A 200 -22.35 -41.40 35.75
CA PHE A 200 -22.43 -42.85 35.52
C PHE A 200 -22.72 -43.24 34.05
N ASP A 201 -22.40 -42.39 33.07
CA ASP A 201 -22.49 -42.75 31.65
C ASP A 201 -21.15 -42.58 30.94
N GLY A 202 -20.36 -43.67 30.91
CA GLY A 202 -19.03 -43.70 30.28
C GLY A 202 -19.05 -43.27 28.80
N LYS A 203 -20.16 -43.48 28.09
CA LYS A 203 -20.32 -43.04 26.69
C LYS A 203 -20.36 -41.52 26.54
N ARG A 204 -20.82 -40.79 27.57
CA ARG A 204 -20.86 -39.33 27.58
C ARG A 204 -19.46 -38.75 27.83
N MET A 205 -18.68 -39.40 28.68
CA MET A 205 -17.28 -39.04 28.97
C MET A 205 -16.38 -39.24 27.75
N GLU A 206 -16.49 -40.39 27.08
CA GLU A 206 -15.74 -40.66 25.84
C GLU A 206 -16.04 -39.65 24.72
N ARG A 207 -17.32 -39.30 24.54
CA ARG A 207 -17.74 -38.28 23.55
C ARG A 207 -17.20 -36.89 23.90
N GLN A 208 -17.17 -36.55 25.18
CA GLN A 208 -16.63 -35.28 25.66
C GLN A 208 -15.13 -35.20 25.41
N GLU A 209 -14.38 -36.26 25.73
CA GLU A 209 -12.94 -36.33 25.52
C GLU A 209 -12.58 -36.31 24.03
N ALA A 210 -13.34 -37.01 23.18
CA ALA A 210 -13.18 -36.95 21.73
C ALA A 210 -13.42 -35.54 21.17
N MET A 211 -14.43 -34.83 21.69
CA MET A 211 -14.70 -33.44 21.31
C MET A 211 -13.60 -32.49 21.80
N HIS A 212 -13.06 -32.73 22.99
CA HIS A 212 -11.95 -31.97 23.56
C HIS A 212 -10.70 -32.07 22.67
N LYS A 213 -10.29 -33.29 22.30
CA LYS A 213 -9.19 -33.52 21.35
C LYS A 213 -9.42 -32.86 19.99
N MET A 214 -10.64 -32.97 19.43
CA MET A 214 -11.00 -32.30 18.17
C MET A 214 -10.92 -30.78 18.28
N ASN A 215 -11.31 -30.22 19.42
CA ASN A 215 -11.22 -28.80 19.67
C ASN A 215 -9.77 -28.32 19.75
N THR A 216 -8.88 -29.05 20.40
CA THR A 216 -7.44 -28.76 20.40
C THR A 216 -6.88 -28.76 18.97
N ILE A 217 -7.21 -29.76 18.14
CA ILE A 217 -6.83 -29.78 16.72
C ILE A 217 -7.34 -28.53 16.00
N THR A 218 -8.60 -28.15 16.22
CA THR A 218 -9.21 -26.98 15.58
C THR A 218 -8.54 -25.67 16.01
N ALA A 219 -8.19 -25.54 17.30
CA ALA A 219 -7.46 -24.37 17.81
C ALA A 219 -6.10 -24.22 17.12
N LEU A 220 -5.37 -25.33 16.96
CA LEU A 220 -4.09 -25.36 16.24
C LEU A 220 -4.25 -24.99 14.76
N GLU A 221 -5.32 -25.46 14.12
CA GLU A 221 -5.64 -25.07 12.75
C GLU A 221 -5.95 -23.57 12.63
N ILE A 222 -6.67 -23.00 13.60
CA ILE A 222 -6.94 -21.56 13.67
C ILE A 222 -5.65 -20.76 13.82
N ILE A 223 -4.73 -21.18 14.70
CA ILE A 223 -3.39 -20.57 14.83
C ILE A 223 -2.70 -20.57 13.46
N GLY A 224 -2.73 -21.72 12.77
CA GLY A 224 -2.22 -21.84 11.40
C GLY A 224 -2.87 -20.87 10.41
N GLU A 225 -4.20 -20.74 10.46
CA GLU A 225 -4.97 -19.80 9.63
C GLU A 225 -4.57 -18.34 9.91
N PHE A 226 -4.33 -17.95 11.17
CA PHE A 226 -3.83 -16.61 11.52
C PHE A 226 -2.48 -16.29 10.87
N PHE A 227 -1.58 -17.27 10.80
CA PHE A 227 -0.29 -17.09 10.13
C PHE A 227 -0.35 -17.18 8.60
N ARG A 228 -1.35 -17.88 8.04
CA ARG A 228 -1.58 -17.96 6.59
C ARG A 228 -2.33 -16.75 6.04
N ASN A 229 -3.24 -16.18 6.82
CA ASN A 229 -4.01 -15.02 6.39
C ASN A 229 -3.11 -13.78 6.27
N LYS A 230 -3.28 -13.07 5.15
CA LYS A 230 -2.41 -11.96 4.76
C LYS A 230 -2.44 -10.78 5.72
N ILE A 231 -3.61 -10.48 6.29
CA ILE A 231 -3.79 -9.33 7.18
C ILE A 231 -3.29 -9.70 8.57
N THR A 232 -3.80 -10.79 9.14
CA THR A 232 -3.45 -11.18 10.50
C THR A 232 -1.98 -11.58 10.63
N SER A 233 -1.37 -12.20 9.61
CA SER A 233 0.07 -12.52 9.67
C SER A 233 0.95 -11.28 9.63
N ARG A 234 0.52 -10.19 8.97
CA ARG A 234 1.21 -8.89 9.04
C ARG A 234 1.04 -8.26 10.42
N ILE A 235 -0.14 -8.37 11.03
CA ILE A 235 -0.38 -7.90 12.40
C ILE A 235 0.50 -8.68 13.40
N LEU A 236 0.59 -10.00 13.29
CA LEU A 236 1.49 -10.82 14.11
C LEU A 236 2.97 -10.49 13.87
N TYR A 237 3.34 -10.10 12.65
CA TYR A 237 4.68 -9.59 12.37
C TYR A 237 4.96 -8.25 13.09
N LEU A 238 3.94 -7.38 13.25
CA LEU A 238 4.08 -6.18 14.08
C LEU A 238 4.26 -6.52 15.55
N ALA A 239 3.51 -7.49 16.09
CA ALA A 239 3.69 -7.98 17.46
C ALA A 239 5.12 -8.50 17.67
N ARG A 240 5.62 -9.31 16.71
CA ARG A 240 7.01 -9.78 16.69
C ARG A 240 8.06 -8.67 16.77
N ARG A 241 7.88 -7.60 15.98
CA ARG A 241 8.86 -6.49 15.90
C ARG A 241 8.84 -5.62 17.15
N ASN A 242 7.66 -5.38 17.71
CA ASN A 242 7.47 -4.39 18.77
C ASN A 242 7.42 -4.99 20.19
N MET A 243 7.15 -6.30 20.33
CA MET A 243 7.10 -7.01 21.61
C MET A 243 8.04 -8.23 21.59
N PRO A 244 9.37 -8.03 21.47
CA PRO A 244 10.31 -9.12 21.21
C PRO A 244 10.40 -10.14 22.34
N THR A 245 10.31 -9.71 23.61
CA THR A 245 10.33 -10.57 24.79
C THR A 245 9.12 -11.49 24.85
N HIS A 246 7.94 -10.92 24.62
CA HIS A 246 6.68 -11.65 24.51
C HIS A 246 6.68 -12.61 23.32
N TRP A 247 7.16 -12.16 22.17
CA TRP A 247 7.28 -12.99 20.97
C TRP A 247 8.22 -14.18 21.16
N GLU A 248 9.36 -13.97 21.83
CA GLU A 248 10.31 -15.05 22.13
C GLU A 248 9.65 -16.12 23.02
N CYS A 249 8.90 -15.71 24.04
CA CYS A 249 8.14 -16.64 24.88
C CYS A 249 7.09 -17.39 24.07
N PHE A 250 6.32 -16.68 23.24
CA PHE A 250 5.34 -17.27 22.35
C PHE A 250 5.96 -18.32 21.41
N ILE A 251 7.07 -17.98 20.74
CA ILE A 251 7.76 -18.91 19.82
C ILE A 251 8.34 -20.11 20.55
N ARG A 252 8.86 -19.94 21.77
CA ARG A 252 9.32 -21.06 22.59
C ARG A 252 8.18 -22.03 22.89
N ASN A 253 7.03 -21.52 23.30
CA ASN A 253 5.82 -22.31 23.55
C ASN A 253 5.32 -23.00 22.26
N LEU A 254 5.36 -22.31 21.13
CA LEU A 254 4.99 -22.86 19.83
C LEU A 254 5.93 -23.99 19.38
N ARG A 255 7.25 -23.85 19.60
CA ARG A 255 8.24 -24.89 19.30
C ARG A 255 8.07 -26.12 20.19
N LEU A 256 7.77 -25.92 21.48
CA LEU A 256 7.43 -26.99 22.40
C LEU A 256 6.20 -27.77 21.90
N LEU A 257 5.14 -27.04 21.52
CA LEU A 257 3.94 -27.63 20.95
C LEU A 257 4.26 -28.39 19.65
N ALA A 258 5.03 -27.79 18.73
CA ALA A 258 5.40 -28.43 17.47
C ALA A 258 6.21 -29.73 17.67
N ALA A 259 7.09 -29.78 18.68
CA ALA A 259 7.89 -30.96 18.96
C ALA A 259 7.08 -32.11 19.57
N HIS A 260 6.16 -31.80 20.49
CA HIS A 260 5.55 -32.79 21.38
C HIS A 260 4.04 -33.02 21.18
N SER A 261 3.34 -32.15 20.46
CA SER A 261 1.89 -32.28 20.28
C SER A 261 1.51 -33.48 19.42
N SER A 262 0.65 -34.31 19.99
CA SER A 262 -0.01 -35.42 19.31
C SER A 262 -1.16 -34.91 18.42
N SER A 263 -1.89 -33.88 18.87
CA SER A 263 -2.99 -33.29 18.12
C SER A 263 -2.51 -32.63 16.83
N LEU A 264 -1.39 -31.91 16.89
CA LEU A 264 -0.80 -31.25 15.72
C LEU A 264 -0.34 -32.26 14.66
N ARG A 265 0.26 -33.37 15.09
CA ARG A 265 0.65 -34.46 14.18
C ARG A 265 -0.54 -35.13 13.50
N ASN A 266 -1.70 -35.11 14.16
CA ASN A 266 -2.95 -35.69 13.66
C ASN A 266 -3.82 -34.69 12.87
N SER A 267 -3.44 -33.41 12.80
CA SER A 267 -4.17 -32.41 12.01
C SER A 267 -4.02 -32.68 10.51
N LYS A 268 -5.11 -32.50 9.77
CA LYS A 268 -5.12 -32.62 8.30
C LYS A 268 -4.70 -31.34 7.59
N HIS A 269 -4.84 -30.20 8.26
CA HIS A 269 -4.73 -28.88 7.63
C HIS A 269 -3.40 -28.18 7.95
N ILE A 270 -2.68 -28.60 8.99
CA ILE A 270 -1.40 -28.03 9.37
C ILE A 270 -0.47 -29.09 9.99
N SER A 271 0.75 -29.21 9.48
CA SER A 271 1.79 -30.05 10.09
C SER A 271 2.67 -29.22 11.04
N PRO A 272 3.40 -29.87 11.98
CA PRO A 272 4.37 -29.19 12.84
C PRO A 272 5.40 -28.37 12.07
N GLU A 273 5.94 -28.92 10.99
CA GLU A 273 6.93 -28.26 10.14
C GLU A 273 6.32 -27.07 9.42
N ALA A 274 5.08 -27.20 8.92
CA ALA A 274 4.37 -26.10 8.27
C ALA A 274 4.10 -24.95 9.26
N LEU A 275 3.72 -25.25 10.50
CA LEU A 275 3.49 -24.24 11.54
C LEU A 275 4.79 -23.51 11.91
N LEU A 276 5.91 -24.24 12.03
CA LEU A 276 7.23 -23.66 12.28
C LEU A 276 7.73 -22.83 11.09
N GLN A 277 7.50 -23.27 9.85
CA GLN A 277 7.84 -22.49 8.65
C GLN A 277 7.04 -21.19 8.55
N LEU A 278 5.76 -21.23 8.91
CA LEU A 278 4.90 -20.05 8.91
C LEU A 278 5.34 -18.98 9.93
N THR A 279 6.08 -19.39 10.95
CA THR A 279 6.60 -18.52 12.03
C THR A 279 8.10 -18.23 11.92
N ALA A 280 8.81 -18.92 11.02
CA ALA A 280 10.23 -18.75 10.79
C ALA A 280 10.57 -17.41 10.09
N ASP A 281 11.76 -16.90 10.40
CA ASP A 281 12.33 -15.63 9.94
C ASP A 281 12.48 -15.51 8.43
N THR A 282 12.47 -16.65 7.76
CA THR A 282 12.67 -16.79 6.32
C THR A 282 11.36 -17.14 5.64
N ARG A 283 10.55 -16.14 5.30
CA ARG A 283 9.71 -16.26 4.09
C ARG A 283 10.62 -16.17 2.87
N GLN A 284 11.30 -17.28 2.62
CA GLN A 284 11.87 -17.57 1.32
C GLN A 284 10.71 -17.60 0.33
N VAL A 285 10.75 -16.64 -0.60
CA VAL A 285 10.18 -16.72 -1.94
C VAL A 285 9.96 -18.18 -2.35
N LEU A 286 8.71 -18.58 -2.60
CA LEU A 286 8.29 -19.48 -3.68
C LEU A 286 6.80 -19.84 -3.58
N SER A 287 6.01 -19.25 -4.48
CA SER A 287 4.98 -19.96 -5.24
C SER A 287 4.64 -19.14 -6.47
N ARG A 288 5.30 -19.50 -7.58
CA ARG A 288 5.20 -18.97 -8.94
C ARG A 288 3.81 -19.17 -9.58
N LYS A 289 2.73 -19.30 -8.80
CA LYS A 289 1.38 -19.62 -9.28
C LYS A 289 0.26 -18.68 -8.81
N CYS A 290 0.58 -17.61 -8.07
CA CYS A 290 -0.40 -16.58 -7.73
C CYS A 290 -0.16 -15.31 -8.57
N LYS A 291 -0.50 -15.40 -9.86
CA LYS A 291 -0.23 -14.35 -10.86
C LYS A 291 -1.34 -13.28 -10.96
N THR A 292 -2.13 -13.05 -9.92
CA THR A 292 -3.30 -12.15 -10.02
C THR A 292 -3.56 -11.20 -8.85
N ASN A 293 -2.64 -11.00 -7.89
CA ASN A 293 -2.90 -10.04 -6.80
C ASN A 293 -1.64 -9.37 -6.23
N LEU A 294 -0.82 -8.80 -7.12
CA LEU A 294 0.40 -8.06 -6.75
C LEU A 294 0.11 -6.67 -6.14
N GLN A 295 -1.02 -6.03 -6.48
CA GLN A 295 -1.44 -4.75 -5.88
C GLN A 295 -1.66 -4.76 -4.37
N GLN A 296 -1.96 -5.91 -3.77
CA GLN A 296 -2.15 -6.00 -2.32
C GLN A 296 -0.88 -6.48 -1.58
N GLN A 297 0.19 -6.86 -2.30
CA GLN A 297 1.41 -7.47 -1.71
C GLN A 297 2.49 -6.47 -1.28
N PHE A 298 2.29 -5.17 -1.44
CA PHE A 298 3.28 -4.12 -1.11
C PHE A 298 3.66 -3.97 0.37
N HIS A 299 3.06 -4.71 1.31
CA HIS A 299 3.53 -4.79 2.71
C HIS A 299 4.11 -6.16 3.12
N ALA A 300 4.38 -7.09 2.18
CA ALA A 300 4.86 -8.44 2.52
C ALA A 300 6.35 -8.71 2.21
N ILE A 301 7.08 -7.78 1.59
CA ILE A 301 8.47 -8.03 1.13
C ILE A 301 9.52 -7.27 1.97
N THR A 302 9.12 -6.29 2.79
CA THR A 302 10.05 -5.46 3.59
C THR A 302 10.29 -5.99 5.02
N ALA A 303 10.30 -7.31 5.18
CA ALA A 303 10.40 -8.00 6.47
C ALA A 303 11.56 -9.00 6.48
N GLY A 304 12.75 -8.56 6.05
CA GLY A 304 14.02 -9.21 6.33
C GLY A 304 14.78 -8.42 7.40
N SER A 305 15.24 -9.13 8.43
CA SER A 305 15.92 -8.67 9.66
C SER A 305 16.75 -7.37 9.60
N PRO A 306 16.75 -6.53 10.66
CA PRO A 306 17.73 -5.47 10.83
C PRO A 306 19.08 -6.10 11.24
N VAL A 307 20.09 -5.93 10.40
CA VAL A 307 21.47 -6.15 10.84
C VAL A 307 21.77 -5.11 11.92
N SER A 308 21.95 -5.61 13.14
CA SER A 308 22.51 -4.87 14.26
C SER A 308 23.98 -4.54 13.97
N SER A 309 24.20 -3.40 13.32
CA SER A 309 25.39 -2.56 13.49
C SER A 309 25.14 -1.20 12.83
N ALA A 310 24.49 -0.30 13.57
CA ALA A 310 24.56 1.14 13.28
C ALA A 310 25.96 1.65 13.64
N GLY A 311 26.96 1.22 12.87
CA GLY A 311 28.34 1.69 12.91
C GLY A 311 28.75 2.05 11.49
N GLN A 312 28.71 3.36 11.20
CA GLN A 312 29.39 4.06 10.10
C GLN A 312 29.95 3.16 8.98
N CYS A 313 29.13 2.85 7.98
CA CYS A 313 29.61 2.36 6.68
C CYS A 313 28.77 3.01 5.58
N HIS A 314 29.29 4.10 5.01
CA HIS A 314 28.82 4.62 3.74
C HIS A 314 29.14 3.58 2.64
N GLY A 315 28.16 3.20 1.81
CA GLY A 315 28.48 2.71 0.47
C GLY A 315 27.57 1.64 -0.13
N VAL A 316 27.39 0.45 0.47
CA VAL A 316 26.97 -0.72 -0.34
C VAL A 316 25.88 -1.60 0.32
N GLY A 317 25.66 -1.52 1.63
CA GLY A 317 24.75 -2.41 2.37
C GLY A 317 23.25 -2.04 2.37
N ARG A 318 22.86 -0.87 1.87
CA ARG A 318 21.47 -0.35 1.97
C ARG A 318 20.56 -0.67 0.78
N SER A 319 21.07 -1.29 -0.28
CA SER A 319 20.30 -1.57 -1.51
C SER A 319 19.06 -2.45 -1.26
N ALA A 320 19.15 -3.38 -0.30
CA ALA A 320 18.02 -4.26 0.06
C ALA A 320 16.80 -3.51 0.62
N LEU A 321 16.99 -2.32 1.22
CA LEU A 321 15.92 -1.51 1.79
C LEU A 321 14.92 -1.03 0.73
N TRP A 322 15.39 -0.88 -0.51
CA TRP A 322 14.63 -0.28 -1.62
C TRP A 322 14.12 -1.32 -2.63
N LEU A 323 14.38 -2.62 -2.40
CA LEU A 323 13.92 -3.71 -3.27
C LEU A 323 12.40 -3.69 -3.51
N THR A 324 11.64 -3.19 -2.53
CA THR A 324 10.18 -3.09 -2.66
C THR A 324 9.77 -2.08 -3.74
N ILE A 325 10.57 -1.02 -3.94
CA ILE A 325 10.38 -0.05 -5.03
C ILE A 325 10.70 -0.73 -6.36
N ASP A 326 11.82 -1.47 -6.46
CA ASP A 326 12.19 -2.19 -7.69
C ASP A 326 11.06 -3.10 -8.18
N LEU A 327 10.48 -3.89 -7.25
CA LEU A 327 9.37 -4.80 -7.57
C LEU A 327 8.09 -4.07 -7.96
N TYR A 328 7.78 -2.96 -7.28
CA TYR A 328 6.62 -2.13 -7.63
C TYR A 328 6.74 -1.57 -9.05
N LEU A 329 7.90 -1.00 -9.38
CA LEU A 329 8.10 -0.41 -10.69
C LEU A 329 8.04 -1.47 -11.80
N GLU A 330 8.52 -2.69 -11.55
CA GLU A 330 8.43 -3.82 -12.50
C GLU A 330 6.97 -4.26 -12.72
N ASP A 331 6.17 -4.40 -11.65
CA ASP A 331 4.75 -4.78 -11.72
C ASP A 331 3.90 -3.70 -12.41
N ALA A 332 4.18 -2.42 -12.15
CA ALA A 332 3.46 -1.30 -12.76
C ALA A 332 3.60 -1.25 -14.30
N MET A 333 4.67 -1.82 -14.86
CA MET A 333 4.88 -1.88 -16.31
C MET A 333 4.06 -2.96 -17.02
N ASP A 334 3.56 -3.99 -16.31
CA ASP A 334 2.90 -5.14 -16.95
C ASP A 334 1.51 -4.79 -17.52
N GLY A 335 0.92 -3.65 -17.15
CA GLY A 335 -0.24 -3.03 -17.84
C GLY A 335 -1.55 -3.84 -17.85
N GLN A 336 -1.58 -5.04 -17.24
CA GLN A 336 -2.71 -5.98 -17.30
C GLN A 336 -3.92 -5.55 -16.44
N GLN A 337 -3.75 -4.59 -15.52
CA GLN A 337 -4.81 -4.11 -14.63
C GLN A 337 -4.80 -2.58 -14.55
N VAL A 338 -5.94 -1.94 -14.79
CA VAL A 338 -6.14 -0.50 -14.55
C VAL A 338 -6.54 -0.34 -13.09
N ALA A 339 -5.63 0.19 -12.28
CA ALA A 339 -5.85 0.43 -10.86
C ALA A 339 -6.80 1.61 -10.63
N ALA A 340 -7.54 1.59 -9.51
CA ALA A 340 -8.36 2.75 -9.09
C ALA A 340 -7.50 3.92 -8.57
N THR A 341 -6.28 3.66 -8.12
CA THR A 341 -5.32 4.64 -7.60
C THR A 341 -4.16 4.82 -8.58
N SER A 342 -3.67 6.04 -8.78
CA SER A 342 -2.58 6.29 -9.73
C SER A 342 -1.29 5.58 -9.32
N ALA A 343 -0.45 5.24 -10.32
CA ALA A 343 0.85 4.66 -10.05
C ALA A 343 1.75 5.61 -9.24
N ALA A 344 1.67 6.92 -9.53
CA ALA A 344 2.41 7.94 -8.81
C ALA A 344 1.96 8.07 -7.33
N GLU A 345 0.66 8.07 -7.03
CA GLU A 345 0.17 8.09 -5.64
C GLU A 345 0.55 6.83 -4.87
N THR A 346 0.48 5.66 -5.53
CA THR A 346 0.86 4.39 -4.90
C THR A 346 2.36 4.37 -4.59
N LEU A 347 3.19 4.84 -5.53
CA LEU A 347 4.63 5.01 -5.34
C LEU A 347 4.94 6.04 -4.25
N THR A 348 4.19 7.15 -4.19
CA THR A 348 4.28 8.17 -3.13
C THR A 348 4.07 7.55 -1.74
N GLY A 349 2.99 6.79 -1.58
CA GLY A 349 2.68 6.09 -0.33
C GLY A 349 3.74 5.05 0.03
N LEU A 350 4.27 4.33 -0.97
CA LEU A 350 5.33 3.34 -0.77
C LEU A 350 6.63 3.99 -0.27
N VAL A 351 7.06 5.10 -0.88
CA VAL A 351 8.28 5.82 -0.48
C VAL A 351 8.15 6.37 0.93
N LYS A 352 7.01 6.98 1.28
CA LYS A 352 6.70 7.43 2.66
C LYS A 352 6.76 6.30 3.67
N ALA A 353 6.11 5.18 3.37
CA ALA A 353 6.10 4.03 4.25
C ALA A 353 7.53 3.48 4.45
N LEU A 354 8.32 3.34 3.38
CA LEU A 354 9.70 2.87 3.47
C LEU A 354 10.61 3.83 4.23
N GLN A 355 10.47 5.14 3.99
CA GLN A 355 11.22 6.17 4.71
C GLN A 355 10.91 6.12 6.21
N ALA A 356 9.64 6.01 6.60
CA ALA A 356 9.22 5.89 7.99
C ALA A 356 9.67 4.56 8.63
N LEU A 357 9.53 3.44 7.90
CA LEU A 357 9.87 2.09 8.38
C LEU A 357 11.37 1.93 8.63
N ASN A 358 12.19 2.51 7.75
CA ASN A 358 13.65 2.42 7.80
C ASN A 358 14.30 3.57 8.58
N GLN A 359 13.51 4.55 9.04
CA GLN A 359 13.97 5.76 9.73
C GLN A 359 15.09 6.49 8.97
N THR A 360 14.99 6.52 7.64
CA THR A 360 15.99 7.18 6.78
C THR A 360 15.70 8.67 6.64
N THR A 361 16.68 9.46 6.24
CA THR A 361 16.42 10.84 5.80
C THR A 361 15.59 10.83 4.52
N TRP A 362 14.95 11.96 4.20
CA TRP A 362 14.28 12.12 2.90
C TRP A 362 15.27 12.11 1.74
N GLU A 363 16.50 12.58 1.97
CA GLU A 363 17.61 12.49 1.01
C GLU A 363 17.90 11.03 0.64
N ASP A 364 18.08 10.15 1.64
CA ASP A 364 18.29 8.72 1.43
C ASP A 364 17.09 8.06 0.73
N ALA A 365 15.86 8.49 1.04
CA ALA A 365 14.64 7.97 0.45
C ALA A 365 14.49 8.35 -1.03
N PHE A 366 14.75 9.62 -1.37
CA PHE A 366 14.76 10.08 -2.76
C PHE A 366 15.89 9.41 -3.54
N LEU A 367 17.08 9.29 -2.97
CA LEU A 367 18.20 8.60 -3.62
C LEU A 367 17.84 7.13 -3.90
N GLY A 368 17.27 6.41 -2.92
CA GLY A 368 16.83 5.03 -3.09
C GLY A 368 15.77 4.86 -4.19
N LEU A 369 14.83 5.80 -4.27
CA LEU A 369 13.82 5.87 -5.32
C LEU A 369 14.44 6.06 -6.71
N TRP A 370 15.33 7.04 -6.89
CA TRP A 370 16.01 7.29 -8.16
C TRP A 370 16.88 6.11 -8.60
N ILE A 371 17.63 5.50 -7.67
CA ILE A 371 18.46 4.33 -7.95
C ILE A 371 17.60 3.13 -8.38
N ALA A 372 16.42 2.92 -7.80
CA ALA A 372 15.50 1.86 -8.24
C ALA A 372 14.97 2.10 -9.66
N ALA A 373 14.51 3.32 -9.96
CA ALA A 373 14.03 3.67 -11.29
C ALA A 373 15.14 3.61 -12.36
N LEU A 374 16.36 4.04 -12.03
CA LEU A 374 17.52 3.91 -12.93
C LEU A 374 17.91 2.45 -13.17
N ARG A 375 17.90 1.61 -12.12
CA ARG A 375 18.16 0.17 -12.26
C ARG A 375 17.15 -0.50 -13.20
N LEU A 376 15.89 -0.08 -13.16
CA LEU A 376 14.87 -0.56 -14.09
C LEU A 376 15.23 -0.24 -15.56
N VAL A 377 15.60 1.01 -15.85
CA VAL A 377 16.02 1.43 -17.20
C VAL A 377 17.28 0.69 -17.65
N GLN A 378 18.26 0.52 -16.77
CA GLN A 378 19.51 -0.19 -17.10
C GLN A 378 19.31 -1.69 -17.33
N ARG A 379 18.31 -2.31 -16.70
CA ARG A 379 18.02 -3.75 -16.88
C ARG A 379 17.51 -4.06 -18.29
N GLU A 380 16.72 -3.17 -18.88
CA GLU A 380 16.25 -3.26 -20.27
C GLU A 380 17.29 -2.82 -21.32
N ARG A 381 18.47 -2.36 -20.89
CA ARG A 381 19.58 -1.99 -21.81
C ARG A 381 20.11 -3.19 -22.61
N ASN A 382 20.04 -4.39 -22.04
CA ASN A 382 20.68 -5.61 -22.56
C ASN A 382 19.69 -6.74 -22.90
N SER A 383 18.38 -6.52 -22.84
CA SER A 383 17.38 -7.59 -22.96
C SER A 383 17.21 -8.05 -24.42
N SER A 384 17.80 -9.21 -24.72
CA SER A 384 17.49 -10.06 -25.88
C SER A 384 16.30 -11.01 -25.62
N GLU A 385 15.55 -10.80 -24.53
CA GLU A 385 14.73 -11.85 -23.90
C GLU A 385 13.32 -11.33 -23.56
N GLY A 386 12.55 -11.05 -24.62
CA GLY A 386 11.13 -10.72 -24.55
C GLY A 386 10.59 -10.30 -25.92
N PRO A 387 9.34 -10.63 -26.28
CA PRO A 387 8.80 -10.33 -27.62
C PRO A 387 8.52 -8.84 -27.89
N VAL A 388 8.64 -7.94 -26.90
CA VAL A 388 8.37 -6.50 -27.03
C VAL A 388 9.41 -5.68 -26.25
N PRO A 389 10.13 -4.74 -26.88
CA PRO A 389 11.05 -3.83 -26.17
C PRO A 389 10.27 -2.89 -25.23
N ARG A 390 10.66 -2.82 -23.95
CA ARG A 390 9.96 -2.06 -22.90
C ARG A 390 10.66 -0.74 -22.50
N LEU A 391 11.67 -0.31 -23.26
CA LEU A 391 12.52 0.83 -22.91
C LEU A 391 11.72 2.12 -22.68
N ASP A 392 10.76 2.43 -23.56
CA ASP A 392 9.94 3.65 -23.43
C ASP A 392 9.07 3.62 -22.16
N THR A 393 8.55 2.45 -21.78
CA THR A 393 7.81 2.25 -20.54
C THR A 393 8.72 2.45 -19.32
N CYS A 394 9.95 1.95 -19.36
CA CYS A 394 10.92 2.16 -18.27
C CYS A 394 11.28 3.64 -18.11
N LEU A 395 11.49 4.35 -19.23
CA LEU A 395 11.76 5.79 -19.21
C LEU A 395 10.55 6.58 -18.70
N CYS A 396 9.33 6.17 -19.03
CA CYS A 396 8.11 6.73 -18.48
C CYS A 396 8.02 6.54 -16.96
N MET A 397 8.36 5.35 -16.45
CA MET A 397 8.43 5.10 -15.01
C MET A 397 9.47 6.00 -14.33
N LEU A 398 10.64 6.21 -14.95
CA LEU A 398 11.71 7.06 -14.43
C LEU A 398 11.37 8.56 -14.48
N LEU A 399 10.96 9.07 -15.64
CA LEU A 399 10.91 10.50 -15.93
C LEU A 399 9.53 11.12 -15.71
N SER A 400 8.48 10.29 -15.62
CA SER A 400 7.12 10.73 -15.30
C SER A 400 6.65 10.21 -13.94
N ILE A 401 6.45 8.90 -13.77
CA ILE A 401 5.82 8.36 -12.55
C ILE A 401 6.66 8.63 -11.29
N THR A 402 7.97 8.40 -11.36
CA THR A 402 8.87 8.66 -10.23
C THR A 402 8.94 10.16 -9.93
N THR A 403 9.05 11.01 -10.96
CA THR A 403 9.06 12.47 -10.80
C THR A 403 7.75 12.98 -10.19
N LEU A 404 6.59 12.47 -10.61
CA LEU A 404 5.28 12.81 -10.03
C LEU A 404 5.16 12.35 -8.58
N ALA A 405 5.71 11.19 -8.23
CA ALA A 405 5.73 10.75 -6.83
C ALA A 405 6.55 11.71 -5.96
N VAL A 406 7.67 12.22 -6.47
CA VAL A 406 8.48 13.25 -5.80
C VAL A 406 7.72 14.58 -5.68
N VAL A 407 7.01 15.01 -6.74
CA VAL A 407 6.13 16.20 -6.70
C VAL A 407 5.12 16.07 -5.55
N ASN A 408 4.38 14.97 -5.49
CA ASN A 408 3.37 14.76 -4.46
C ASN A 408 3.95 14.82 -3.03
N ILE A 409 5.16 14.28 -2.82
CA ILE A 409 5.84 14.32 -1.51
C ILE A 409 6.18 15.76 -1.11
N ILE A 410 6.63 16.58 -2.07
CA ILE A 410 7.04 17.96 -1.83
C ILE A 410 5.84 18.89 -1.67
N GLU A 411 4.81 18.73 -2.51
CA GLU A 411 3.58 19.53 -2.43
C GLU A 411 2.87 19.32 -1.08
N GLU A 412 2.84 18.08 -0.56
CA GLU A 412 2.27 17.82 0.77
C GLU A 412 3.03 18.52 1.91
N GLU A 413 4.36 18.63 1.82
CA GLU A 413 5.15 19.41 2.77
C GLU A 413 4.80 20.90 2.68
N GLU A 414 4.74 21.45 1.46
CA GLU A 414 4.43 22.86 1.24
C GLU A 414 3.04 23.24 1.74
N ILE A 415 2.04 22.38 1.54
CA ILE A 415 0.69 22.56 2.09
C ILE A 415 0.71 22.57 3.63
N SER A 416 1.49 21.68 4.25
CA SER A 416 1.61 21.63 5.72
C SER A 416 2.24 22.91 6.29
N LEU A 417 3.28 23.42 5.64
CA LEU A 417 3.99 24.65 6.05
C LEU A 417 3.11 25.90 5.90
N ILE A 418 2.28 25.98 4.85
CA ILE A 418 1.31 27.06 4.68
C ILE A 418 0.30 27.07 5.84
N SER A 419 -0.20 25.90 6.23
CA SER A 419 -1.17 25.78 7.34
C SER A 419 -0.59 26.17 8.72
N GLU A 420 0.71 25.91 8.94
CA GLU A 420 1.42 26.33 10.16
C GLU A 420 1.77 27.82 10.16
N THR A 421 2.05 28.39 8.98
CA THR A 421 2.35 29.82 8.81
C THR A 421 1.10 30.69 8.98
N GLU A 422 -0.08 30.21 8.54
CA GLU A 422 -1.36 30.88 8.80
C GLU A 422 -1.72 30.92 10.29
N ARG A 423 -1.33 29.89 11.05
CA ARG A 423 -1.57 29.81 12.50
C ARG A 423 -0.59 30.64 13.35
N SER A 424 0.53 31.08 12.78
CA SER A 424 1.62 31.77 13.48
C SER A 424 1.81 33.26 13.13
N SER A 425 0.92 33.85 12.31
CA SER A 425 1.11 35.23 11.82
C SER A 425 0.63 36.34 12.79
N ILE A 426 1.38 36.59 13.87
CA ILE A 426 1.63 37.97 14.37
C ILE A 426 3.12 38.09 14.74
N SER A 427 4.02 38.04 13.75
CA SER A 427 5.20 38.91 13.67
C SER A 427 6.18 38.44 12.59
N GLN A 428 6.71 39.43 11.87
CA GLN A 428 7.87 39.37 10.97
C GLN A 428 7.69 38.70 9.60
N ARG A 429 7.13 39.50 8.68
CA ARG A 429 7.37 39.40 7.24
C ARG A 429 8.70 40.09 6.93
N LYS A 430 9.74 39.32 6.63
CA LYS A 430 10.92 39.76 5.84
C LYS A 430 11.71 38.56 5.31
N ASP A 431 11.65 38.39 3.99
CA ASP A 431 12.63 37.88 3.04
C ASP A 431 13.58 36.75 3.50
N VAL A 432 13.22 35.51 3.17
CA VAL A 432 13.84 34.60 2.19
C VAL A 432 12.82 33.46 2.04
N GLN A 433 12.42 33.08 0.82
CA GLN A 433 11.66 31.84 0.59
C GLN A 433 12.45 30.70 1.22
N SER A 434 12.07 30.26 2.42
CA SER A 434 12.71 29.12 3.07
C SER A 434 12.34 27.89 2.26
N MET A 435 13.22 27.50 1.34
CA MET A 435 13.08 26.28 0.54
C MET A 435 12.76 25.11 1.47
N GLY A 436 11.64 24.43 1.21
CA GLY A 436 11.13 23.32 2.03
C GLY A 436 12.23 22.30 2.33
N LYS A 437 12.16 21.65 3.49
CA LYS A 437 13.20 20.72 3.93
C LYS A 437 13.32 19.56 2.94
N HIS A 438 12.20 19.04 2.43
CA HIS A 438 12.25 17.95 1.44
C HIS A 438 12.81 18.40 0.09
N ARG A 439 12.62 19.67 -0.32
CA ARG A 439 13.26 20.19 -1.55
C ARG A 439 14.79 20.21 -1.43
N ARG A 440 15.32 20.61 -0.27
CA ARG A 440 16.77 20.56 -0.02
C ARG A 440 17.30 19.13 -0.03
N ASP A 441 16.56 18.23 0.61
CA ASP A 441 16.90 16.80 0.63
C ASP A 441 16.85 16.17 -0.76
N LEU A 442 15.90 16.59 -1.63
CA LEU A 442 15.86 16.20 -3.04
C LEU A 442 17.09 16.69 -3.80
N VAL A 443 17.47 17.97 -3.67
CA VAL A 443 18.66 18.53 -4.32
C VAL A 443 19.91 17.75 -3.93
N SER A 444 20.07 17.46 -2.64
CA SER A 444 21.19 16.65 -2.14
C SER A 444 21.21 15.25 -2.75
N SER A 445 20.04 14.58 -2.81
CA SER A 445 19.93 13.24 -3.42
C SER A 445 20.30 13.23 -4.91
N LEU A 446 19.89 14.26 -5.67
CA LEU A 446 20.20 14.37 -7.09
C LEU A 446 21.65 14.76 -7.35
N GLN A 447 22.30 15.49 -6.44
CA GLN A 447 23.74 15.73 -6.49
C GLN A 447 24.53 14.46 -6.19
N GLN A 448 24.09 13.67 -5.22
CA GLN A 448 24.71 12.39 -4.87
C GLN A 448 24.57 11.31 -5.96
N LEU A 449 23.61 11.42 -6.87
CA LEU A 449 23.48 10.49 -8.00
C LEU A 449 24.74 10.43 -8.88
N ASP A 450 25.57 11.48 -8.92
CA ASP A 450 26.82 11.48 -9.67
C ASP A 450 27.79 10.38 -9.24
N ASP A 451 27.71 9.91 -7.99
CA ASP A 451 28.52 8.81 -7.46
C ASP A 451 28.15 7.45 -8.12
N PHE A 452 27.00 7.37 -8.79
CA PHE A 452 26.48 6.16 -9.43
C PHE A 452 26.60 6.23 -10.96
N GLU A 453 27.74 6.66 -11.49
CA GLU A 453 27.97 6.88 -12.92
C GLU A 453 27.50 5.73 -13.82
N GLY A 454 27.70 4.47 -13.39
CA GLY A 454 27.30 3.29 -14.15
C GLY A 454 25.79 3.17 -14.39
N LEU A 455 24.96 3.72 -13.49
CA LEU A 455 23.50 3.76 -13.64
C LEU A 455 23.02 4.93 -14.51
N LEU A 456 23.83 5.98 -14.66
CA LEU A 456 23.48 7.19 -15.38
C LEU A 456 23.76 7.10 -16.88
N ILE A 457 24.45 6.06 -17.36
CA ILE A 457 24.78 5.88 -18.78
C ILE A 457 23.49 5.67 -19.58
N PRO A 458 23.12 6.58 -20.50
CA PRO A 458 21.87 6.46 -21.24
C PRO A 458 21.92 5.26 -22.21
N PRO A 459 20.82 4.50 -22.38
CA PRO A 459 20.70 3.54 -23.46
C PRO A 459 20.88 4.20 -24.84
N PRO A 460 21.36 3.48 -25.88
CA PRO A 460 21.67 4.07 -27.17
C PRO A 460 20.53 4.91 -27.80
N PRO A 461 19.25 4.49 -27.75
CA PRO A 461 18.15 5.30 -28.29
C PRO A 461 17.90 6.62 -27.56
N VAL A 462 18.34 6.73 -26.30
CA VAL A 462 18.06 7.86 -25.39
C VAL A 462 19.24 8.85 -25.33
N SER A 463 20.39 8.46 -25.88
CA SER A 463 21.64 9.23 -25.78
C SER A 463 21.52 10.62 -26.42
N SER A 464 20.77 10.75 -27.51
CA SER A 464 20.50 12.04 -28.16
C SER A 464 19.65 12.98 -27.28
N LEU A 465 18.67 12.43 -26.55
CA LEU A 465 17.83 13.18 -25.61
C LEU A 465 18.64 13.65 -24.40
N ALA A 466 19.49 12.79 -23.85
CA ALA A 466 20.38 13.15 -22.75
C ALA A 466 21.36 14.26 -23.18
N ASN A 467 21.95 14.14 -24.37
CA ASN A 467 22.79 15.19 -24.95
C ASN A 467 22.04 16.52 -25.14
N LYS A 468 20.76 16.48 -25.53
CA LYS A 468 19.92 17.68 -25.67
C LYS A 468 19.67 18.37 -24.31
N ALA A 469 19.41 17.59 -23.26
CA ALA A 469 19.28 18.12 -21.90
C ALA A 469 20.57 18.80 -21.42
N ALA A 470 21.71 18.14 -21.61
CA ALA A 470 23.03 18.72 -21.29
C ALA A 470 23.33 19.98 -22.12
N ALA A 471 23.00 19.99 -23.42
CA ALA A 471 23.16 21.16 -24.28
C ALA A 471 22.32 22.35 -23.81
N LYS A 472 21.09 22.10 -23.36
CA LYS A 472 20.20 23.14 -22.80
C LYS A 472 20.82 23.80 -21.56
N ALA A 473 21.35 23.00 -20.63
CA ALA A 473 22.06 23.52 -19.46
C ALA A 473 23.32 24.31 -19.85
N MET A 474 24.08 23.82 -20.84
CA MET A 474 25.29 24.49 -21.34
C MET A 474 24.99 25.87 -21.95
N MET A 475 23.90 26.00 -22.69
CA MET A 475 23.49 27.30 -23.23
C MET A 475 23.06 28.28 -22.14
N PHE A 476 22.36 27.80 -21.11
CA PHE A 476 21.98 28.61 -19.96
C PHE A 476 23.22 29.19 -19.26
N LEU A 477 24.24 28.36 -19.01
CA LEU A 477 25.51 28.80 -18.42
C LEU A 477 26.29 29.77 -19.30
N SER A 478 26.13 29.69 -20.62
CA SER A 478 26.80 30.58 -21.59
C SER A 478 26.14 31.97 -21.70
N GLY A 479 25.08 32.25 -20.92
CA GLY A 479 24.40 33.55 -20.91
C GLY A 479 23.56 33.83 -22.16
N LEU A 480 23.39 32.84 -23.05
CA LEU A 480 22.42 32.91 -24.14
C LEU A 480 21.04 32.70 -23.54
N THR A 481 20.35 33.80 -23.22
CA THR A 481 18.99 33.76 -22.70
C THR A 481 18.10 33.04 -23.70
N VAL A 482 17.65 31.85 -23.34
CA VAL A 482 16.60 31.08 -24.02
C VAL A 482 15.32 31.88 -23.89
N SER A 483 15.11 32.85 -24.78
CA SER A 483 13.80 33.46 -24.98
C SER A 483 12.89 32.40 -25.59
N GLY A 484 12.22 31.64 -24.73
CA GLY A 484 10.86 31.11 -24.88
C GLY A 484 10.45 30.29 -26.10
N GLY A 485 11.34 29.94 -27.04
CA GLY A 485 10.92 29.11 -28.19
C GLY A 485 11.94 28.87 -29.30
N GLN A 486 13.14 29.44 -29.25
CA GLN A 486 13.98 29.53 -30.45
C GLN A 486 15.04 28.43 -30.64
N LEU A 487 15.31 27.61 -29.62
CA LEU A 487 16.14 26.41 -29.82
C LEU A 487 15.33 25.18 -30.25
N ASP A 488 14.01 25.32 -30.21
CA ASP A 488 13.13 24.17 -30.16
C ASP A 488 12.80 23.59 -31.55
N GLY A 489 13.23 24.25 -32.63
CA GLY A 489 13.12 23.80 -34.02
C GLY A 489 14.39 23.20 -34.64
N MET A 490 15.46 22.96 -33.87
CA MET A 490 16.67 22.35 -34.41
C MET A 490 16.40 20.88 -34.78
N SER A 491 16.62 20.59 -36.06
CA SER A 491 16.64 19.23 -36.62
C SER A 491 17.58 18.33 -35.80
N LEU A 492 17.16 17.09 -35.56
CA LEU A 492 17.96 16.04 -34.90
C LEU A 492 19.35 15.86 -35.55
N ASN A 493 19.52 16.30 -36.80
CA ASN A 493 20.74 16.19 -37.56
C ASN A 493 21.76 17.34 -37.34
N ASP A 494 21.38 18.45 -36.69
CA ASP A 494 22.21 19.66 -36.59
C ASP A 494 22.82 19.90 -35.19
N MET A 495 22.61 19.00 -34.22
CA MET A 495 23.22 19.12 -32.88
C MET A 495 24.64 18.55 -32.83
N PRO A 496 25.59 19.24 -32.15
CA PRO A 496 26.89 18.65 -31.90
C PRO A 496 26.73 17.43 -30.98
N VAL A 497 27.13 16.27 -31.50
CA VAL A 497 27.04 14.92 -30.90
C VAL A 497 27.83 14.78 -29.58
N ASN A 498 28.51 15.83 -29.13
CA ASN A 498 29.56 15.78 -28.11
C ASN A 498 29.18 16.36 -26.73
N CYS A 499 27.90 16.56 -26.41
CA CYS A 499 27.51 17.14 -25.12
C CYS A 499 27.60 16.19 -23.91
N SER A 500 27.98 14.91 -24.13
CA SER A 500 28.22 13.90 -23.09
C SER A 500 27.13 13.84 -21.99
N GLY A 501 25.87 14.02 -22.37
CA GLY A 501 24.75 14.03 -21.45
C GLY A 501 24.41 12.62 -20.95
N ASN A 502 23.84 12.56 -19.74
CA ASN A 502 23.50 11.31 -19.06
C ASN A 502 22.03 11.31 -18.57
N LEU A 503 21.59 10.24 -17.92
CA LEU A 503 20.20 10.14 -17.44
C LEU A 503 19.87 11.14 -16.32
N ARG A 504 20.86 11.63 -15.56
CA ARG A 504 20.64 12.68 -14.54
C ARG A 504 20.23 13.99 -15.19
N ASP A 505 20.79 14.34 -16.34
CA ASP A 505 20.36 15.53 -17.09
C ASP A 505 18.87 15.46 -17.45
N LEU A 506 18.39 14.28 -17.85
CA LEU A 506 16.97 14.05 -18.13
C LEU A 506 16.09 14.13 -16.88
N ILE A 507 16.55 13.58 -15.75
CA ILE A 507 15.83 13.64 -14.47
C ILE A 507 15.70 15.10 -14.01
N VAL A 508 16.78 15.88 -14.08
CA VAL A 508 16.77 17.30 -13.71
C VAL A 508 15.85 18.09 -14.62
N GLU A 509 15.89 17.87 -15.94
CA GLU A 509 14.92 18.47 -16.86
C GLU A 509 13.47 18.11 -16.52
N ALA A 510 13.21 16.86 -16.15
CA ALA A 510 11.88 16.41 -15.75
C ALA A 510 11.39 17.06 -14.45
N CYS A 511 12.31 17.33 -13.51
CA CYS A 511 12.01 18.03 -12.27
C CYS A 511 11.79 19.54 -12.47
N ILE A 512 12.59 20.18 -13.33
CA ILE A 512 12.41 21.60 -13.72
C ILE A 512 11.07 21.79 -14.43
N ALA A 513 10.74 20.88 -15.36
CA ALA A 513 9.48 20.94 -16.10
C ALA A 513 8.23 20.84 -15.20
N ARG A 514 8.36 20.26 -14.00
CA ARG A 514 7.29 20.12 -13.00
C ARG A 514 7.41 21.11 -11.85
N ASN A 515 8.25 22.14 -11.99
CA ASN A 515 8.46 23.19 -10.99
C ASN A 515 8.91 22.65 -9.60
N VAL A 516 9.54 21.47 -9.59
CA VAL A 516 10.14 20.87 -8.39
C VAL A 516 11.55 21.42 -8.17
N LEU A 517 12.25 21.69 -9.26
CA LEU A 517 13.53 22.39 -9.29
C LEU A 517 13.41 23.65 -10.13
N ASP A 518 14.30 24.60 -9.87
CA ASP A 518 14.50 25.77 -10.73
C ASP A 518 15.71 25.56 -11.66
N THR A 519 15.93 26.52 -12.56
CA THR A 519 17.09 26.50 -13.47
C THR A 519 18.43 26.70 -12.74
N SER A 520 18.43 27.00 -11.43
CA SER A 520 19.66 27.05 -10.64
C SER A 520 20.32 25.67 -10.52
N ALA A 521 19.58 24.58 -10.78
CA ALA A 521 20.14 23.23 -10.85
C ALA A 521 21.28 23.08 -11.86
N TYR A 522 21.27 23.86 -12.95
CA TYR A 522 22.34 23.85 -13.94
C TYR A 522 23.67 24.38 -13.40
N LEU A 523 23.67 25.09 -12.27
CA LEU A 523 24.84 25.65 -11.61
C LEU A 523 25.46 24.70 -10.56
N TRP A 524 24.90 23.49 -10.38
CA TRP A 524 25.45 22.55 -9.40
C TRP A 524 26.91 22.17 -9.74
N PRO A 525 27.79 22.08 -8.72
CA PRO A 525 29.18 21.67 -8.94
C PRO A 525 29.24 20.31 -9.64
N GLY A 526 29.99 20.22 -10.74
CA GLY A 526 30.16 18.97 -11.49
C GLY A 526 28.98 18.55 -12.38
N TYR A 527 27.92 19.37 -12.49
CA TYR A 527 26.73 19.04 -13.28
C TYR A 527 27.04 18.76 -14.77
N LEU A 528 27.88 19.58 -15.42
CA LEU A 528 28.36 19.32 -16.78
C LEU A 528 29.80 18.78 -16.75
N LYS A 529 30.00 17.56 -17.26
CA LYS A 529 31.32 16.90 -17.35
C LYS A 529 32.10 17.22 -18.65
N GLY A 530 31.55 18.02 -19.56
CA GLY A 530 32.13 18.31 -20.88
C GLY A 530 33.03 19.56 -20.94
N ARG A 531 34.21 19.43 -21.57
CA ARG A 531 35.09 20.58 -21.90
C ARG A 531 34.41 21.49 -22.93
N SER A 532 34.10 22.71 -22.50
CA SER A 532 33.48 23.77 -23.29
C SER A 532 34.48 24.32 -24.31
N ASN A 533 34.24 24.15 -25.61
CA ASN A 533 34.92 24.94 -26.66
C ASN A 533 34.12 25.12 -27.96
N GLN A 534 32.88 24.61 -28.07
CA GLN A 534 32.06 24.81 -29.27
C GLN A 534 30.62 25.12 -28.89
N VAL A 535 30.24 26.39 -28.99
CA VAL A 535 28.85 26.84 -28.92
C VAL A 535 28.14 26.38 -30.20
N PRO A 536 27.00 25.68 -30.11
CA PRO A 536 26.21 25.35 -31.30
C PRO A 536 25.79 26.65 -32.02
N ARG A 537 26.23 26.84 -33.26
CA ARG A 537 25.77 27.97 -34.09
C ARG A 537 24.34 27.70 -34.51
N SER A 538 23.41 28.58 -34.11
CA SER A 538 22.01 28.49 -34.54
C SER A 538 21.84 28.86 -36.01
N ILE A 539 21.50 27.89 -36.86
CA ILE A 539 21.01 28.17 -38.21
C ILE A 539 19.49 28.33 -38.12
N SER A 540 19.03 29.57 -38.26
CA SER A 540 17.61 29.93 -38.28
C SER A 540 17.01 29.62 -39.66
N GLY A 541 16.39 28.46 -39.81
CA GLY A 541 15.43 28.20 -40.89
C GLY A 541 14.01 28.48 -40.41
N GLN A 542 13.35 29.51 -40.94
CA GLN A 542 11.92 29.72 -40.70
C GLN A 542 11.12 28.63 -41.40
N MET A 543 10.76 27.58 -40.66
CA MET A 543 9.68 26.68 -41.05
C MET A 543 8.35 27.21 -40.48
N PRO A 544 7.23 27.13 -41.24
CA PRO A 544 5.91 27.34 -40.67
C PRO A 544 5.65 26.26 -39.62
N GLY A 545 5.45 26.66 -38.37
CA GLY A 545 5.32 25.76 -37.23
C GLY A 545 4.27 26.22 -36.23
N TRP A 546 4.36 25.72 -34.99
CA TRP A 546 3.40 25.99 -33.91
C TRP A 546 3.12 27.48 -33.68
N SER A 547 4.12 28.34 -33.84
CA SER A 547 3.97 29.80 -33.73
C SER A 547 2.98 30.40 -34.75
N SER A 548 2.87 29.82 -35.95
CA SER A 548 1.94 30.26 -36.98
C SER A 548 0.51 29.77 -36.71
N LEU A 549 0.38 28.57 -36.14
CA LEU A 549 -0.90 28.05 -35.65
C LEU A 549 -1.45 28.91 -34.51
N MET A 550 -0.60 29.27 -33.53
CA MET A 550 -0.99 30.13 -32.40
C MET A 550 -1.43 31.54 -32.84
N LYS A 551 -1.04 31.97 -34.04
CA LYS A 551 -1.49 33.23 -34.67
C LYS A 551 -2.78 33.07 -35.50
N GLY A 552 -3.41 31.90 -35.50
CA GLY A 552 -4.69 31.64 -36.17
C GLY A 552 -4.59 31.17 -37.63
N SER A 553 -3.42 30.68 -38.06
CA SER A 553 -3.29 30.12 -39.42
C SER A 553 -4.08 28.81 -39.56
N PRO A 554 -4.79 28.56 -40.68
CA PRO A 554 -5.54 27.33 -40.89
C PRO A 554 -4.64 26.10 -41.04
N LEU A 555 -5.15 24.92 -40.67
CA LEU A 555 -4.48 23.62 -40.78
C LEU A 555 -4.42 23.12 -42.24
N THR A 556 -3.59 23.76 -43.06
CA THR A 556 -3.32 23.30 -44.42
C THR A 556 -2.47 22.01 -44.43
N PRO A 557 -2.55 21.13 -45.44
CA PRO A 557 -1.76 19.89 -45.48
C PRO A 557 -0.23 20.06 -45.26
N PRO A 558 0.44 21.12 -45.79
CA PRO A 558 1.85 21.39 -45.47
C PRO A 558 2.07 21.76 -44.00
N MET A 559 1.14 22.51 -43.39
CA MET A 559 1.19 22.85 -41.97
C MET A 559 1.02 21.59 -41.10
N VAL A 560 0.08 20.72 -41.46
CA VAL A 560 -0.13 19.44 -40.75
C VAL A 560 1.13 18.58 -40.84
N SER A 561 1.73 18.41 -42.02
CA SER A 561 2.97 17.63 -42.18
C SER A 561 4.14 18.21 -41.36
N ALA A 562 4.26 19.54 -41.29
CA ALA A 562 5.26 20.21 -40.47
C ALA A 562 5.00 19.97 -38.97
N LEU A 563 3.77 20.13 -38.48
CA LEU A 563 3.40 19.93 -37.06
C LEU A 563 3.46 18.46 -36.63
N VAL A 564 3.16 17.51 -37.53
CA VAL A 564 3.35 16.07 -37.30
C VAL A 564 4.83 15.72 -37.19
N SER A 565 5.72 16.52 -37.78
CA SER A 565 7.18 16.28 -37.73
C SER A 565 7.91 17.15 -36.70
N THR A 566 7.25 18.18 -36.17
CA THR A 566 7.82 19.12 -35.19
C THR A 566 7.06 19.07 -33.86
N PRO A 567 7.70 18.69 -32.75
CA PRO A 567 7.03 18.62 -31.46
C PRO A 567 6.58 19.99 -30.95
N ALA A 568 5.44 20.04 -30.26
CA ALA A 568 5.02 21.23 -29.51
C ALA A 568 6.10 21.65 -28.49
N SER A 569 6.17 22.95 -28.24
CA SER A 569 7.11 23.59 -27.32
C SER A 569 6.46 24.02 -26.00
N SER A 570 5.13 24.12 -25.95
CA SER A 570 4.39 24.53 -24.75
C SER A 570 3.05 23.83 -24.59
N LEU A 571 2.51 23.87 -23.36
CA LEU A 571 1.17 23.35 -23.06
C LEU A 571 0.08 24.08 -23.86
N VAL A 572 0.22 25.40 -23.99
CA VAL A 572 -0.76 26.27 -24.69
C VAL A 572 -0.93 25.85 -26.15
N GLU A 573 0.16 25.44 -26.81
CA GLU A 573 0.14 24.92 -28.17
C GLU A 573 -0.67 23.63 -28.30
N ILE A 574 -0.54 22.73 -27.33
CA ILE A 574 -1.25 21.44 -27.29
C ILE A 574 -2.72 21.63 -26.91
N GLU A 575 -3.01 22.51 -25.94
CA GLU A 575 -4.37 22.88 -25.56
C GLU A 575 -5.12 23.50 -26.74
N LYS A 576 -4.45 24.32 -27.56
CA LYS A 576 -5.04 24.87 -28.78
C LYS A 576 -5.39 23.77 -29.79
N MET A 577 -4.53 22.74 -29.91
CA MET A 577 -4.81 21.58 -30.75
C MET A 577 -5.99 20.75 -30.22
N TYR A 578 -6.14 20.67 -28.90
CA TYR A 578 -7.25 19.95 -28.25
C TYR A 578 -8.58 20.67 -28.48
N GLU A 579 -8.58 21.99 -28.39
CA GLU A 579 -9.74 22.81 -28.74
C GLU A 579 -10.18 22.54 -30.19
N ILE A 580 -9.25 22.53 -31.14
CA ILE A 580 -9.55 22.21 -32.55
C ILE A 580 -10.11 20.79 -32.69
N ALA A 581 -9.58 19.82 -31.94
CA ALA A 581 -10.10 18.45 -31.96
C ALA A 581 -11.53 18.32 -31.39
N LEU A 582 -11.93 19.21 -30.47
CA LEU A 582 -13.29 19.24 -29.91
C LEU A 582 -14.28 20.00 -30.81
N THR A 583 -13.91 21.21 -31.23
CA THR A 583 -14.84 22.18 -31.85
C THR A 583 -14.65 22.36 -33.36
N GLY A 584 -13.59 21.81 -33.95
CA GLY A 584 -13.27 21.97 -35.37
C GLY A 584 -14.21 21.23 -36.32
N LEU A 585 -14.07 21.49 -37.62
CA LEU A 585 -14.71 20.72 -38.69
C LEU A 585 -14.10 19.31 -38.77
N ASP A 586 -14.78 18.35 -39.39
CA ASP A 586 -14.32 16.95 -39.42
C ASP A 586 -12.89 16.79 -39.98
N ASP A 587 -12.53 17.55 -41.02
CA ASP A 587 -11.17 17.55 -41.58
C ASP A 587 -10.12 18.15 -40.63
N GLU A 588 -10.50 19.16 -39.85
CA GLU A 588 -9.64 19.77 -38.83
C GLU A 588 -9.48 18.84 -37.62
N LYS A 589 -10.52 18.11 -37.25
CA LYS A 589 -10.46 17.08 -36.19
C LYS A 589 -9.53 15.93 -36.57
N ILE A 590 -9.59 15.46 -37.82
CA ILE A 590 -8.68 14.43 -38.33
C ILE A 590 -7.25 14.96 -38.35
N SER A 591 -7.05 16.21 -38.77
CA SER A 591 -5.74 16.86 -38.78
C SER A 591 -5.17 17.02 -37.37
N ALA A 592 -5.99 17.44 -36.41
CA ALA A 592 -5.62 17.57 -35.00
C ALA A 592 -5.28 16.22 -34.37
N ALA A 593 -6.08 15.19 -34.63
CA ALA A 593 -5.79 13.82 -34.21
C ALA A 593 -4.46 13.31 -34.80
N THR A 594 -4.18 13.63 -36.07
CA THR A 594 -2.92 13.26 -36.74
C THR A 594 -1.72 13.96 -36.09
N ILE A 595 -1.85 15.24 -35.73
CA ILE A 595 -0.80 16.00 -35.04
C ILE A 595 -0.57 15.50 -33.60
N PHE A 596 -1.64 15.10 -32.90
CA PHE A 596 -1.54 14.46 -31.58
C PHE A 596 -0.80 13.12 -31.63
N CYS A 597 -1.00 12.36 -32.70
CA CYS A 597 -0.30 11.10 -32.95
C CYS A 597 1.09 11.29 -33.60
N GLY A 598 1.53 12.53 -33.83
CA GLY A 598 2.80 12.88 -34.48
C GLY A 598 3.93 13.19 -33.50
N ALA A 599 4.84 14.08 -33.90
CA ALA A 599 6.07 14.42 -33.19
C ALA A 599 5.84 15.05 -31.80
N SER A 600 4.63 15.50 -31.45
CA SER A 600 4.29 15.92 -30.07
C SER A 600 4.56 14.82 -29.03
N LEU A 601 4.66 13.56 -29.47
CA LEU A 601 5.09 12.42 -28.68
C LEU A 601 6.63 12.24 -28.60
N THR A 602 7.44 13.13 -29.16
CA THR A 602 8.92 12.97 -29.25
C THR A 602 9.72 14.00 -28.45
N ARG A 603 9.07 14.96 -27.79
CA ARG A 603 9.76 16.00 -27.01
C ARG A 603 9.19 16.18 -25.63
N GLY A 604 10.07 16.04 -24.63
CA GLY A 604 9.81 16.42 -23.24
C GLY A 604 8.70 15.58 -22.59
N TRP A 605 9.04 14.78 -21.59
CA TRP A 605 8.09 13.90 -20.91
C TRP A 605 6.84 14.62 -20.39
N ASN A 606 6.96 15.91 -20.04
CA ASN A 606 5.82 16.74 -19.63
C ASN A 606 4.81 17.03 -20.76
N ILE A 607 5.30 17.34 -21.97
CA ILE A 607 4.46 17.66 -23.15
C ILE A 607 3.79 16.38 -23.68
N GLN A 608 4.53 15.27 -23.70
CA GLN A 608 4.02 13.94 -24.00
C GLN A 608 2.91 13.54 -23.00
N GLU A 609 3.11 13.86 -21.71
CA GLU A 609 2.13 13.62 -20.65
C GLU A 609 0.81 14.34 -20.88
N HIS A 610 0.86 15.64 -21.09
CA HIS A 610 -0.33 16.43 -21.36
C HIS A 610 -1.02 15.98 -22.66
N THR A 611 -0.25 15.65 -23.69
CA THR A 611 -0.79 15.13 -24.96
C THR A 611 -1.58 13.83 -24.75
N VAL A 612 -1.02 12.85 -24.03
CA VAL A 612 -1.71 11.59 -23.74
C VAL A 612 -2.95 11.80 -22.86
N CYS A 613 -2.89 12.70 -21.87
CA CYS A 613 -4.05 13.07 -21.07
C CYS A 613 -5.18 13.65 -21.92
N LEU A 614 -4.86 14.54 -22.86
CA LEU A 614 -5.84 15.17 -23.75
C LEU A 614 -6.42 14.15 -24.75
N ILE A 615 -5.60 13.26 -25.32
CA ILE A 615 -6.07 12.15 -26.15
C ILE A 615 -7.02 11.23 -25.36
N THR A 616 -6.67 10.91 -24.11
CA THR A 616 -7.52 10.07 -23.24
C THR A 616 -8.87 10.74 -22.96
N ARG A 617 -8.88 12.07 -22.75
CA ARG A 617 -10.12 12.85 -22.61
C ARG A 617 -10.94 12.86 -23.90
N LEU A 618 -10.32 12.96 -25.08
CA LEU A 618 -11.01 12.86 -26.37
C LEU A 618 -11.67 11.49 -26.58
N LEU A 619 -11.02 10.42 -26.12
CA LEU A 619 -11.46 9.05 -26.32
C LEU A 619 -12.42 8.53 -25.23
N SER A 620 -12.60 9.27 -24.13
CA SER A 620 -13.47 8.86 -23.02
C SER A 620 -14.92 9.30 -23.26
N PRO A 621 -15.93 8.45 -22.97
CA PRO A 621 -17.34 8.82 -23.08
C PRO A 621 -17.68 9.97 -22.11
N ALA A 622 -18.64 10.83 -22.47
CA ALA A 622 -18.98 12.09 -21.78
C ALA A 622 -19.59 11.96 -20.36
N VAL A 623 -19.41 10.81 -19.70
CA VAL A 623 -19.84 10.57 -18.33
C VAL A 623 -18.62 10.06 -17.57
N VAL A 624 -18.33 10.71 -16.44
CA VAL A 624 -17.21 10.52 -15.53
C VAL A 624 -16.02 11.45 -15.78
N GLU A 625 -16.03 12.54 -15.02
CA GLU A 625 -14.87 13.37 -14.69
C GLU A 625 -13.90 12.50 -13.85
N VAL A 626 -13.13 11.64 -14.51
CA VAL A 626 -12.06 10.87 -13.85
C VAL A 626 -10.90 11.84 -13.59
N ARG A 627 -10.34 11.86 -12.37
CA ARG A 627 -9.01 12.43 -12.13
C ARG A 627 -7.98 11.56 -12.89
N ILE A 628 -7.68 11.92 -14.14
CA ILE A 628 -6.87 11.15 -15.11
C ILE A 628 -5.35 11.24 -14.82
N ASN A 629 -4.92 11.63 -13.63
CA ASN A 629 -3.49 11.65 -13.28
C ASN A 629 -2.87 10.22 -13.20
N GLY A 630 -3.69 9.16 -13.30
CA GLY A 630 -3.28 7.78 -13.03
C GLY A 630 -3.26 6.76 -14.17
N VAL A 631 -3.66 7.12 -15.40
CA VAL A 631 -3.80 6.12 -16.50
C VAL A 631 -2.53 5.99 -17.37
N PHE A 632 -1.44 6.64 -16.95
CA PHE A 632 -0.29 6.92 -17.82
C PHE A 632 0.44 5.66 -18.28
N CYS A 633 0.66 4.68 -17.39
CA CYS A 633 1.46 3.49 -17.71
C CYS A 633 0.67 2.46 -18.53
N SER A 634 -0.63 2.28 -18.24
CA SER A 634 -1.51 1.36 -18.97
C SER A 634 -1.80 1.87 -20.39
N VAL A 635 -2.03 3.19 -20.54
CA VAL A 635 -2.26 3.82 -21.86
C VAL A 635 -0.96 3.82 -22.67
N TRP A 636 0.19 4.12 -22.07
CA TRP A 636 1.48 4.03 -22.77
C TRP A 636 1.82 2.59 -23.20
N SER A 637 1.57 1.59 -22.36
CA SER A 637 1.70 0.18 -22.75
C SER A 637 0.75 -0.19 -23.89
N LEU A 638 -0.47 0.34 -23.92
CA LEU A 638 -1.45 0.12 -25.00
C LEU A 638 -1.04 0.79 -26.32
N PHE A 639 -0.41 1.97 -26.25
CA PHE A 639 0.13 2.69 -27.41
C PHE A 639 1.47 2.09 -27.89
N SER A 640 2.33 1.61 -26.99
CA SER A 640 3.61 0.97 -27.32
C SER A 640 3.46 -0.48 -27.80
N SER A 641 2.46 -1.23 -27.29
CA SER A 641 2.20 -2.61 -27.73
C SER A 641 1.47 -2.72 -29.07
N LYS A 642 0.94 -1.61 -29.61
CA LYS A 642 0.27 -1.57 -30.91
C LYS A 642 1.02 -0.61 -31.84
N THR A 643 2.05 -1.14 -32.49
CA THR A 643 2.62 -0.55 -33.71
C THR A 643 1.53 -0.33 -34.76
N CYS A 644 1.09 0.92 -34.92
CA CYS A 644 0.61 1.51 -36.16
C CYS A 644 1.23 2.92 -36.15
N PHE A 645 2.30 3.26 -36.88
CA PHE A 645 2.53 3.05 -38.30
C PHE A 645 4.05 2.99 -38.64
N PRO A 646 4.41 2.38 -39.79
CA PRO A 646 5.78 2.17 -40.22
C PRO A 646 6.30 3.39 -40.99
N ILE A 647 7.39 4.00 -40.56
CA ILE A 647 8.24 4.78 -41.45
C ILE A 647 9.69 4.54 -41.03
N TYR A 648 10.37 3.63 -41.72
CA TYR A 648 11.74 3.76 -42.26
C TYR A 648 12.30 2.37 -42.60
N HIS A 649 12.27 2.04 -43.90
CA HIS A 649 13.47 1.62 -44.62
C HIS A 649 13.23 1.83 -46.11
N GLY A 650 13.70 2.97 -46.61
CA GLY A 650 14.09 3.09 -48.00
C GLY A 650 15.46 2.46 -48.15
N GLU A 651 15.52 1.19 -48.55
CA GLU A 651 16.67 0.66 -49.26
C GLU A 651 16.22 0.27 -50.66
N LYS A 652 16.79 0.97 -51.64
CA LYS A 652 16.78 0.56 -53.03
C LYS A 652 17.52 -0.77 -53.15
N ALA A 653 16.88 -1.75 -53.74
CA ALA A 653 17.48 -2.58 -54.77
C ALA A 653 16.36 -3.18 -55.63
N SER A 654 16.62 -3.24 -56.92
CA SER A 654 15.87 -3.91 -58.00
C SER A 654 15.05 -5.11 -57.61
#